data_AF-A0A3P1W1J3-F1
#
_entry.id   AF-A0A3P1W1J3-F1
#
_cell.length_a   1.000
_cell.length_b   1.000
_cell.length_c   1.000
_cell.angle_alpha   90.00
_cell.angle_beta   90.00
_cell.angle_gamma   90.00
#
_symmetry.space_group_name_H-M   'P 1'
#
loop_
_entity.id
_entity.type
_entity.pdbx_description
1 polymer ?
#
loop_
_entity_poly.entity_id
_entity_poly.type
_entity_poly.pdbx_seq_one_letter_code
_entity_poly.pdbx_strand_id
1 'polypeptide(L)'
;MGIKYLDAKRLRVILMGGGKWVIKHEDILNELNVYPVPDGDTGSNMSMTLNSMITELEKETNEKTSMEEIIGVVEEAVLMGARGNSGTILSQVITGFLKGVGNKIKLLPVDVAEAFVKAKETAYGAVSEPVEGTMLTVIRKIADKAVEIAPKMDDLMTFLKEITEEADKAVKETPELLPKLKEAGVVDAGGKGLFYLFEGFYKVATELNLLSELQKAQVKENEFDKTIANIDHDPESIHFQYCTEFIILNGQFDTEEYKRRVLELGDSAVFAQTSKKFKTHIHTNHPGKAMEIALEYGPLEKMKIENMKLQHDNLQIFSEKDEAKLFKNNKVNKTENAYIILADSENLKDEFLKEGADVVILGGQSKNPSVQEILEAISKVDRNNIYILPNNKNVITTAKLAAEKSGKNVIVYETKTMLEGYYCIKNKGDGIEEVKNSANRNYSIEITKAVRDTKVDNITIEKDNYIGLINGKIKYVNKKLKGLTEEILNQLVTLNTVTAVIVEGNEKDEETKQLISNKLKNVKVKYINGEQENYYYYIYIENKDPNMPEIAIVTDSVSDLSKEDIEGLPIKIVPLKIDINGEVFKDGEEISKTEFWKEMTEKELEIKTSQPSPQEFLNAYNRLFEKGYKKIISIHPSAKFSGTLQAARVGRSLTNRENDIELIDSTGASLLEGFLAIEAAKKSVKRENYGEIINWVNTFKYKGKLLIIVPDLKYLERGGRIGKASSVIAGALQLKPILTVSQGEITVEKKVLGERNAQKYIEKYIKDESKKQSLIVFTGWGGGPEELESIVKIHSEIGESPKISFPILNRQVGAVIGAHAGPVYGVFIFPRLS
;
A
#
# COMPACT_ATOMS: atom_id res chain seq x y z
N MET A 1 -26.73 -47.90 -12.81
CA MET A 1 -25.30 -48.00 -13.19
C MET A 1 -24.59 -46.81 -12.59
N GLY A 2 -23.57 -47.03 -11.76
CA GLY A 2 -22.79 -45.94 -11.15
C GLY A 2 -22.06 -45.10 -12.20
N ILE A 3 -21.85 -43.82 -11.90
CA ILE A 3 -21.05 -42.92 -12.74
C ILE A 3 -19.59 -43.32 -12.54
N LYS A 4 -18.93 -43.80 -13.60
CA LYS A 4 -17.55 -44.33 -13.51
C LYS A 4 -16.44 -43.31 -13.77
N TYR A 5 -16.77 -42.18 -14.38
CA TYR A 5 -15.77 -41.20 -14.80
C TYR A 5 -16.33 -39.77 -14.82
N LEU A 6 -15.44 -38.79 -14.67
CA LEU A 6 -15.72 -37.37 -14.85
C LEU A 6 -15.28 -36.95 -16.26
N ASP A 7 -16.20 -36.39 -17.05
CA ASP A 7 -15.90 -35.73 -18.33
C ASP A 7 -16.12 -34.22 -18.20
N ALA A 8 -15.82 -33.47 -19.26
CA ALA A 8 -16.00 -32.02 -19.32
C ALA A 8 -17.40 -31.56 -18.83
N LYS A 9 -18.47 -32.19 -19.34
CA LYS A 9 -19.85 -31.87 -18.94
C LYS A 9 -20.07 -32.07 -17.45
N ARG A 10 -19.63 -33.20 -16.88
CA ARG A 10 -19.78 -33.47 -15.45
C ARG A 10 -18.90 -32.57 -14.60
N LEU A 11 -17.67 -32.28 -15.02
CA LEU A 11 -16.77 -31.37 -14.32
C LEU A 11 -17.41 -29.98 -14.18
N ARG A 12 -17.93 -29.42 -15.28
CA ARG A 12 -18.67 -28.15 -15.27
C ARG A 12 -19.82 -28.17 -14.26
N VAL A 13 -20.63 -29.22 -14.28
CA VAL A 13 -21.80 -29.37 -13.40
C VAL A 13 -21.40 -29.45 -11.94
N ILE A 14 -20.39 -30.25 -11.58
CA ILE A 14 -19.96 -30.36 -10.18
C ILE A 14 -19.30 -29.07 -9.69
N LEU A 15 -18.49 -28.39 -10.52
CA LEU A 15 -17.85 -27.13 -10.13
C LEU A 15 -18.90 -26.05 -9.83
N MET A 16 -19.89 -25.89 -10.72
CA MET A 16 -21.00 -24.96 -10.49
C MET A 16 -21.82 -25.33 -9.25
N GLY A 17 -22.18 -26.60 -9.13
CA GLY A 17 -23.02 -27.07 -8.03
C GLY A 17 -22.33 -27.02 -6.67
N GLY A 18 -21.05 -27.37 -6.60
CA GLY A 18 -20.20 -27.20 -5.41
C GLY A 18 -20.06 -25.73 -5.03
N GLY A 19 -19.80 -24.85 -6.00
CA GLY A 19 -19.70 -23.41 -5.75
C GLY A 19 -21.00 -22.85 -5.16
N LYS A 20 -22.16 -23.16 -5.76
CA LYS A 20 -23.48 -22.75 -5.26
C LYS A 20 -23.77 -23.32 -3.88
N TRP A 21 -23.27 -24.51 -3.57
CA TRP A 21 -23.41 -25.10 -2.24
C TRP A 21 -22.61 -24.35 -1.17
N VAL A 22 -21.40 -23.88 -1.48
CA VAL A 22 -20.62 -23.02 -0.57
C VAL A 22 -21.32 -21.69 -0.36
N ILE A 23 -21.78 -21.04 -1.43
CA ILE A 23 -22.49 -19.74 -1.37
C ILE A 23 -23.73 -19.85 -0.47
N LYS A 24 -24.50 -20.94 -0.57
CA LYS A 24 -25.65 -21.21 0.29
C LYS A 24 -25.30 -21.27 1.80
N HIS A 25 -24.05 -21.59 2.15
CA HIS A 25 -23.59 -21.69 3.54
C HIS A 25 -22.68 -20.54 3.96
N GLU A 26 -22.66 -19.43 3.20
CA GLU A 26 -21.81 -18.27 3.47
C GLU A 26 -21.93 -17.77 4.91
N ASP A 27 -23.15 -17.55 5.39
CA ASP A 27 -23.40 -17.04 6.74
C ASP A 27 -22.81 -17.96 7.82
N ILE A 28 -22.97 -19.27 7.66
CA ILE A 28 -22.40 -20.27 8.57
C ILE A 28 -20.88 -20.20 8.56
N LEU A 29 -20.26 -20.02 7.40
CA LEU A 29 -18.80 -19.89 7.29
C LEU A 29 -18.29 -18.60 7.95
N ASN A 30 -19.04 -17.49 7.83
CA ASN A 30 -18.74 -16.23 8.51
C ASN A 30 -18.94 -16.34 10.04
N GLU A 31 -19.94 -17.11 10.48
CA GLU A 31 -20.17 -17.42 11.90
C GLU A 31 -19.06 -18.31 12.49
N LEU A 32 -18.42 -19.16 11.69
CA LEU A 32 -17.29 -19.99 12.17
C LEU A 32 -15.98 -19.20 12.35
N ASN A 33 -15.88 -17.97 11.83
CA ASN A 33 -14.68 -17.15 12.03
C ASN A 33 -14.49 -16.83 13.53
N VAL A 34 -13.35 -17.24 14.08
CA VAL A 34 -13.04 -17.10 15.52
C VAL A 34 -12.52 -15.73 15.92
N TYR A 35 -12.22 -14.86 14.94
CA TYR A 35 -11.68 -13.54 15.22
C TYR A 35 -12.79 -12.61 15.74
N PRO A 36 -12.57 -11.89 16.85
CA PRO A 36 -13.63 -11.11 17.51
C PRO A 36 -13.92 -9.77 16.85
N VAL A 37 -13.12 -9.36 15.86
CA VAL A 37 -13.35 -8.11 15.14
C VAL A 37 -14.46 -8.32 14.10
N PRO A 38 -15.10 -7.25 13.60
CA PRO A 38 -16.15 -7.34 12.57
C PRO A 38 -15.55 -7.57 11.17
N ASP A 39 -14.71 -8.59 11.02
CA ASP A 39 -14.04 -8.99 9.78
C ASP A 39 -14.59 -10.30 9.22
N GLY A 40 -15.82 -10.70 9.58
CA GLY A 40 -16.48 -11.97 9.21
C GLY A 40 -16.59 -12.20 7.70
N ASP A 41 -15.45 -12.43 7.06
CA ASP A 41 -15.22 -12.32 5.61
C ASP A 41 -14.83 -13.66 5.01
N THR A 42 -14.64 -14.71 5.81
CA THR A 42 -14.10 -15.98 5.33
C THR A 42 -15.07 -16.63 4.34
N GLY A 43 -16.36 -16.70 4.70
CA GLY A 43 -17.43 -17.15 3.83
C GLY A 43 -17.59 -16.23 2.64
N SER A 44 -17.71 -14.92 2.85
CA SER A 44 -17.91 -13.94 1.76
C SER A 44 -16.77 -13.93 0.74
N ASN A 45 -15.51 -13.98 1.17
CA ASN A 45 -14.34 -14.09 0.31
C ASN A 45 -14.38 -15.37 -0.55
N MET A 46 -14.76 -16.51 0.04
CA MET A 46 -14.90 -17.79 -0.69
C MET A 46 -16.08 -17.76 -1.65
N SER A 47 -17.25 -17.27 -1.21
CA SER A 47 -18.45 -17.10 -2.03
C SER A 47 -18.19 -16.23 -3.25
N MET A 48 -17.58 -15.05 -3.06
CA MET A 48 -17.25 -14.15 -4.17
C MET A 48 -16.30 -14.80 -5.18
N THR A 49 -15.25 -15.49 -4.68
CA THR A 49 -14.31 -16.22 -5.54
C THR A 49 -15.02 -17.30 -6.38
N LEU A 50 -15.90 -18.08 -5.76
CA LEU A 50 -16.67 -19.13 -6.43
C LEU A 50 -17.76 -18.57 -7.34
N ASN A 51 -18.35 -17.43 -7.00
CA ASN A 51 -19.35 -16.78 -7.83
C ASN A 51 -18.74 -16.25 -9.13
N SER A 52 -17.51 -15.71 -9.09
CA SER A 52 -16.76 -15.37 -10.31
C SER A 52 -16.58 -16.59 -11.23
N MET A 53 -16.19 -17.73 -10.66
CA MET A 53 -16.10 -18.99 -11.41
C MET A 53 -17.43 -19.43 -12.01
N ILE A 54 -18.52 -19.41 -11.24
CA ILE A 54 -19.84 -19.83 -11.71
C ILE A 54 -20.30 -18.92 -12.85
N THR A 55 -20.13 -17.60 -12.69
CA THR A 55 -20.56 -16.61 -13.68
C THR A 55 -19.84 -16.81 -15.01
N GLU A 56 -18.51 -16.94 -14.99
CA GLU A 56 -17.73 -17.17 -16.22
C GLU A 56 -18.00 -18.56 -16.83
N LEU A 57 -18.20 -19.60 -16.02
CA LEU A 57 -18.63 -20.90 -16.52
C LEU A 57 -20.02 -20.86 -17.19
N GLU A 58 -20.98 -20.12 -16.62
CA GLU A 58 -22.32 -19.95 -17.19
C GLU A 58 -22.29 -19.16 -18.50
N LYS A 59 -21.38 -18.18 -18.60
CA LYS A 59 -21.24 -17.27 -19.74
C LYS A 59 -20.43 -17.86 -20.90
N GLU A 60 -19.26 -18.44 -20.62
CA GLU A 60 -18.26 -18.82 -21.63
C GLU A 60 -18.32 -20.32 -22.00
N THR A 61 -19.06 -21.15 -21.25
CA THR A 61 -19.08 -22.61 -21.47
C THR A 61 -20.49 -23.19 -21.58
N ASN A 62 -20.60 -24.29 -22.34
CA ASN A 62 -21.83 -25.05 -22.52
C ASN A 62 -21.54 -26.57 -22.48
N GLU A 63 -22.55 -27.40 -22.73
CA GLU A 63 -22.41 -28.86 -22.64
C GLU A 63 -21.43 -29.49 -23.65
N LYS A 64 -21.03 -28.76 -24.69
CA LYS A 64 -20.11 -29.21 -25.74
C LYS A 64 -18.68 -28.68 -25.55
N THR A 65 -18.46 -27.81 -24.58
CA THR A 65 -17.14 -27.24 -24.28
C THR A 65 -16.16 -28.34 -23.88
N SER A 66 -14.93 -28.25 -24.36
CA SER A 66 -13.88 -29.24 -24.08
C SER A 66 -13.36 -29.14 -22.64
N MET A 67 -12.65 -30.18 -22.19
CA MET A 67 -12.03 -30.18 -20.85
C MET A 67 -11.01 -29.02 -20.71
N GLU A 68 -10.20 -28.81 -21.74
CA GLU A 68 -9.16 -27.77 -21.78
C GLU A 68 -9.75 -26.37 -21.70
N GLU A 69 -10.82 -26.09 -22.45
CA GLU A 69 -11.53 -24.81 -22.38
C GLU A 69 -12.18 -24.57 -21.00
N ILE A 70 -12.79 -25.61 -20.40
CA ILE A 70 -13.34 -25.51 -19.03
C ILE A 70 -12.23 -25.20 -18.02
N ILE A 71 -11.10 -25.89 -18.11
CA ILE A 71 -9.94 -25.64 -17.24
C ILE A 71 -9.49 -24.19 -17.37
N GLY A 72 -9.28 -23.71 -18.61
CA GLY A 72 -8.83 -22.34 -18.85
C GLY A 72 -9.79 -21.27 -18.31
N VAL A 73 -11.10 -21.44 -18.54
CA VAL A 73 -12.12 -20.51 -18.01
C VAL A 73 -12.13 -20.53 -16.49
N VAL A 74 -12.08 -21.71 -15.86
CA VAL A 74 -12.15 -21.81 -14.40
C VAL A 74 -10.90 -21.28 -13.73
N GLU A 75 -9.71 -21.66 -14.23
CA GLU A 75 -8.43 -21.20 -13.68
C GLU A 75 -8.33 -19.66 -13.69
N GLU A 76 -8.70 -19.04 -14.81
CA GLU A 76 -8.69 -17.58 -14.91
C GLU A 76 -9.75 -16.96 -13.99
N ALA A 77 -10.97 -17.50 -13.97
CA ALA A 77 -12.07 -16.94 -13.17
C ALA A 77 -11.83 -17.03 -11.65
N VAL A 78 -11.36 -18.17 -11.14
CA VAL A 78 -11.06 -18.29 -9.70
C VAL A 78 -9.85 -17.46 -9.29
N LEU A 79 -8.87 -17.30 -10.19
CA LEU A 79 -7.68 -16.52 -9.90
C LEU A 79 -8.00 -15.02 -9.89
N MET A 80 -8.70 -14.52 -10.92
CA MET A 80 -9.08 -13.11 -11.03
C MET A 80 -10.10 -12.71 -9.96
N GLY A 81 -11.03 -13.61 -9.64
CA GLY A 81 -12.03 -13.43 -8.58
C GLY A 81 -11.53 -13.66 -7.15
N ALA A 82 -10.29 -14.13 -6.97
CA ALA A 82 -9.76 -14.44 -5.64
C ALA A 82 -9.72 -13.21 -4.74
N ARG A 83 -10.36 -13.31 -3.56
CA ARG A 83 -10.41 -12.26 -2.53
C ARG A 83 -9.95 -12.80 -1.18
N GLY A 84 -9.21 -11.98 -0.44
CA GLY A 84 -8.74 -12.32 0.91
C GLY A 84 -7.87 -13.59 0.96
N ASN A 85 -7.55 -14.04 2.18
CA ASN A 85 -6.73 -15.24 2.35
C ASN A 85 -7.49 -16.53 2.00
N SER A 86 -8.74 -16.66 2.44
CA SER A 86 -9.54 -17.88 2.21
C SER A 86 -9.89 -18.07 0.73
N GLY A 87 -10.33 -17.02 0.03
CA GLY A 87 -10.60 -17.05 -1.40
C GLY A 87 -9.35 -17.30 -2.22
N THR A 88 -8.20 -16.72 -1.83
CA THR A 88 -6.92 -16.99 -2.49
C THR A 88 -6.45 -18.43 -2.32
N ILE A 89 -6.50 -19.01 -1.12
CA ILE A 89 -6.11 -20.43 -0.94
C ILE A 89 -7.07 -21.35 -1.71
N LEU A 90 -8.37 -21.06 -1.67
CA LEU A 90 -9.38 -21.79 -2.43
C LEU A 90 -9.12 -21.76 -3.94
N SER A 91 -8.76 -20.59 -4.50
CA SER A 91 -8.42 -20.48 -5.92
C SER A 91 -7.21 -21.33 -6.29
N GLN A 92 -6.22 -21.44 -5.39
CA GLN A 92 -5.04 -22.29 -5.58
C GLN A 92 -5.35 -23.79 -5.44
N VAL A 93 -6.27 -24.17 -4.55
CA VAL A 93 -6.77 -25.55 -4.46
C VAL A 93 -7.44 -25.95 -5.78
N ILE A 94 -8.34 -25.11 -6.30
CA ILE A 94 -9.04 -25.37 -7.57
C ILE A 94 -8.03 -25.40 -8.74
N THR A 95 -7.15 -24.41 -8.83
CA THR A 95 -6.11 -24.34 -9.86
C THR A 95 -5.22 -25.59 -9.83
N GLY A 96 -4.74 -26.00 -8.66
CA GLY A 96 -3.93 -27.22 -8.52
C GLY A 96 -4.70 -28.48 -8.92
N PHE A 97 -5.99 -28.57 -8.58
CA PHE A 97 -6.85 -29.67 -9.02
C PHE A 97 -6.93 -29.74 -10.55
N LEU A 98 -7.19 -28.61 -11.21
CA LEU A 98 -7.31 -28.53 -12.67
C LEU A 98 -5.98 -28.83 -13.38
N LYS A 99 -4.85 -28.38 -12.83
CA LYS A 99 -3.51 -28.77 -13.32
C LYS A 99 -3.28 -30.29 -13.29
N GLY A 100 -3.78 -30.99 -12.27
CA GLY A 100 -3.67 -32.44 -12.20
C GLY A 100 -4.67 -33.19 -13.10
N VAL A 101 -5.75 -32.54 -13.53
CA VAL A 101 -6.63 -33.04 -14.59
C VAL A 101 -5.91 -33.04 -15.94
N GLY A 102 -5.24 -31.94 -16.28
CA GLY A 102 -4.50 -31.78 -17.53
C GLY A 102 -5.37 -32.03 -18.78
N ASN A 103 -4.82 -32.71 -19.79
CA ASN A 103 -5.47 -32.90 -21.09
C ASN A 103 -6.38 -34.16 -21.14
N LYS A 104 -6.75 -34.72 -19.99
CA LYS A 104 -7.54 -35.96 -19.92
C LYS A 104 -9.01 -35.69 -20.26
N ILE A 105 -9.59 -36.46 -21.18
CA ILE A 105 -11.00 -36.30 -21.60
C ILE A 105 -11.97 -36.99 -20.61
N LYS A 106 -11.50 -38.05 -19.95
CA LYS A 106 -12.24 -38.80 -18.92
C LYS A 106 -11.32 -39.07 -17.75
N LEU A 107 -11.78 -38.74 -16.56
CA LEU A 107 -11.07 -38.94 -15.31
C LEU A 107 -11.68 -40.10 -14.55
N LEU A 108 -10.87 -41.12 -14.29
CA LEU A 108 -11.19 -42.21 -13.37
C LEU A 108 -10.80 -41.80 -11.94
N PRO A 109 -11.21 -42.55 -10.90
CA PRO A 109 -10.84 -42.24 -9.51
C PRO A 109 -9.33 -42.01 -9.29
N VAL A 110 -8.46 -42.75 -9.99
CA VAL A 110 -7.00 -42.56 -9.94
C VAL A 110 -6.54 -41.21 -10.49
N ASP A 111 -7.20 -40.70 -11.54
CA ASP A 111 -6.90 -39.39 -12.11
C ASP A 111 -7.38 -38.27 -11.20
N VAL A 112 -8.55 -38.45 -10.57
CA VAL A 112 -9.07 -37.49 -9.59
C VAL A 112 -8.21 -37.46 -8.33
N ALA A 113 -7.66 -38.59 -7.90
CA ALA A 113 -6.68 -38.63 -6.80
C ALA A 113 -5.39 -37.88 -7.14
N GLU A 114 -4.86 -38.03 -8.35
CA GLU A 114 -3.71 -37.26 -8.84
C GLU A 114 -4.02 -35.75 -8.84
N ALA A 115 -5.22 -35.36 -9.27
CA ALA A 115 -5.69 -33.97 -9.20
C ALA A 115 -5.69 -33.43 -7.76
N PHE A 116 -6.13 -34.20 -6.77
CA PHE A 116 -6.07 -33.78 -5.36
C PHE A 116 -4.64 -33.65 -4.83
N VAL A 117 -3.70 -34.49 -5.26
CA VAL A 117 -2.29 -34.34 -4.92
C VAL A 117 -1.75 -33.00 -5.45
N LYS A 118 -2.08 -32.64 -6.70
CA LYS A 118 -1.70 -31.35 -7.28
C LYS A 118 -2.39 -30.16 -6.62
N ALA A 119 -3.65 -30.31 -6.21
CA ALA A 119 -4.37 -29.32 -5.41
C ALA A 119 -3.65 -29.02 -4.09
N LYS A 120 -3.27 -30.08 -3.35
CA LYS A 120 -2.48 -29.97 -2.12
C LYS A 120 -1.14 -29.26 -2.38
N GLU A 121 -0.35 -29.72 -3.35
CA GLU A 121 0.97 -29.13 -3.66
C GLU A 121 0.87 -27.64 -3.99
N THR A 122 -0.10 -27.26 -4.82
CA THR A 122 -0.31 -25.87 -5.24
C THR A 122 -0.76 -24.98 -4.07
N ALA A 123 -1.72 -25.46 -3.26
CA ALA A 123 -2.22 -24.71 -2.11
C ALA A 123 -1.14 -24.47 -1.04
N TYR A 124 -0.33 -25.49 -0.73
CA TYR A 124 0.80 -25.32 0.21
C TYR A 124 1.89 -24.41 -0.36
N GLY A 125 2.17 -24.49 -1.67
CA GLY A 125 3.16 -23.66 -2.33
C GLY A 125 2.78 -22.17 -2.42
N ALA A 126 1.48 -21.86 -2.38
CA ALA A 126 0.97 -20.49 -2.46
C ALA A 126 1.02 -19.71 -1.14
N VAL A 127 1.27 -20.38 -0.01
CA VAL A 127 1.30 -19.76 1.31
C VAL A 127 2.74 -19.76 1.83
N SER A 128 3.28 -18.58 2.18
CA SER A 128 4.66 -18.46 2.66
C SER A 128 4.91 -19.17 3.99
N GLU A 129 3.90 -19.20 4.88
CA GLU A 129 3.93 -19.88 6.17
C GLU A 129 2.68 -20.77 6.30
N PRO A 130 2.72 -22.02 5.80
CA PRO A 130 1.57 -22.92 5.85
C PRO A 130 1.28 -23.36 7.30
N VAL A 131 0.00 -23.35 7.67
CA VAL A 131 -0.46 -23.66 9.04
C VAL A 131 -1.40 -24.87 9.00
N GLU A 132 -1.04 -25.94 9.72
CA GLU A 132 -1.93 -27.10 9.94
C GLU A 132 -3.09 -26.74 10.88
N GLY A 133 -4.18 -27.49 10.78
CA GLY A 133 -5.49 -27.21 11.37
C GLY A 133 -6.32 -26.19 10.59
N THR A 134 -5.91 -25.85 9.37
CA THR A 134 -6.67 -24.98 8.46
C THR A 134 -7.20 -25.76 7.24
N MET A 135 -7.80 -25.06 6.29
CA MET A 135 -8.10 -25.53 4.93
C MET A 135 -6.97 -26.39 4.30
N LEU A 136 -5.70 -26.06 4.57
CA LEU A 136 -4.54 -26.82 4.08
C LEU A 136 -4.53 -28.28 4.58
N THR A 137 -4.86 -28.49 5.85
CA THR A 137 -4.97 -29.85 6.42
C THR A 137 -6.09 -30.63 5.77
N VAL A 138 -7.22 -29.99 5.49
CA VAL A 138 -8.39 -30.63 4.86
C VAL A 138 -8.03 -31.11 3.45
N ILE A 139 -7.43 -30.26 2.62
CA ILE A 139 -7.02 -30.69 1.27
C ILE A 139 -5.91 -31.75 1.30
N ARG A 140 -5.00 -31.70 2.28
CA ARG A 140 -3.98 -32.74 2.46
C ARG A 140 -4.59 -34.09 2.80
N LYS A 141 -5.48 -34.15 3.80
CA LYS A 141 -6.16 -35.40 4.20
C LYS A 141 -7.02 -35.97 3.07
N ILE A 142 -7.71 -35.11 2.32
CA ILE A 142 -8.43 -35.51 1.11
C ILE A 142 -7.49 -36.15 0.09
N ALA A 143 -6.36 -35.51 -0.22
CA ALA A 143 -5.39 -36.04 -1.18
C ALA A 143 -4.81 -37.39 -0.73
N ASP A 144 -4.40 -37.50 0.53
CA ASP A 144 -3.84 -38.72 1.10
C ASP A 144 -4.88 -39.87 1.04
N LYS A 145 -6.14 -39.59 1.38
CA LYS A 145 -7.23 -40.57 1.31
C LYS A 145 -7.58 -40.96 -0.12
N ALA A 146 -7.63 -39.98 -1.03
CA ALA A 146 -7.91 -40.22 -2.44
C ALA A 146 -6.89 -41.18 -3.06
N VAL A 147 -5.60 -41.00 -2.77
CA VAL A 147 -4.53 -41.90 -3.22
C VAL A 147 -4.67 -43.31 -2.62
N GLU A 148 -5.06 -43.42 -1.36
CA GLU A 148 -5.25 -44.71 -0.68
C GLU A 148 -6.37 -45.56 -1.30
N ILE A 149 -7.49 -44.93 -1.65
CA ILE A 149 -8.71 -45.64 -2.06
C ILE A 149 -8.86 -45.76 -3.59
N ALA A 150 -8.30 -44.83 -4.37
CA ALA A 150 -8.49 -44.79 -5.82
C ALA A 150 -8.15 -46.09 -6.56
N PRO A 151 -7.06 -46.84 -6.23
CA PRO A 151 -6.74 -48.10 -6.91
C PRO A 151 -7.77 -49.22 -6.68
N LYS A 152 -8.66 -49.06 -5.69
CA LYS A 152 -9.64 -50.06 -5.26
C LYS A 152 -11.08 -49.69 -5.68
N MET A 153 -11.26 -48.60 -6.43
CA MET A 153 -12.57 -48.04 -6.73
C MET A 153 -12.76 -47.81 -8.23
N ASP A 154 -13.84 -48.36 -8.77
CA ASP A 154 -14.28 -48.16 -10.17
C ASP A 154 -15.49 -47.22 -10.29
N ASP A 155 -16.15 -46.93 -9.16
CA ASP A 155 -17.33 -46.06 -9.09
C ASP A 155 -16.96 -44.70 -8.51
N LEU A 156 -17.07 -43.66 -9.33
CA LEU A 156 -16.72 -42.30 -8.94
C LEU A 156 -17.64 -41.79 -7.83
N MET A 157 -18.89 -42.26 -7.78
CA MET A 157 -19.86 -41.85 -6.75
C MET A 157 -19.45 -42.32 -5.37
N THR A 158 -19.09 -43.60 -5.24
CA THR A 158 -18.54 -44.17 -4.01
C THR A 158 -17.22 -43.50 -3.62
N PHE A 159 -16.36 -43.21 -4.59
CA PHE A 159 -15.10 -42.49 -4.37
C PHE A 159 -15.31 -41.07 -3.83
N LEU A 160 -16.20 -40.29 -4.44
CA LEU A 160 -16.52 -38.94 -3.98
C LEU A 160 -17.12 -38.95 -2.58
N LYS A 161 -17.99 -39.92 -2.28
CA LYS A 161 -18.58 -40.07 -0.94
C LYS A 161 -17.51 -40.25 0.14
N GLU A 162 -16.58 -41.17 -0.08
CA GLU A 162 -15.49 -41.47 0.88
C GLU A 162 -14.57 -40.26 1.09
N ILE A 163 -14.32 -39.48 0.03
CA ILE A 163 -13.56 -38.23 0.12
C ILE A 163 -14.32 -37.16 0.91
N THR A 164 -15.62 -36.98 0.66
CA THR A 164 -16.45 -36.04 1.41
C THR A 164 -16.52 -36.41 2.89
N GLU A 165 -16.61 -37.70 3.22
CA GLU A 165 -16.58 -38.19 4.60
C GLU A 165 -15.21 -37.93 5.27
N GLU A 166 -14.10 -38.09 4.55
CA GLU A 166 -12.77 -37.74 5.05
C GLU A 166 -12.61 -36.22 5.24
N ALA A 167 -13.17 -35.41 4.34
CA ALA A 167 -13.17 -33.96 4.48
C ALA A 167 -13.90 -33.54 5.77
N ASP A 168 -15.05 -34.13 6.08
CA ASP A 168 -15.79 -33.84 7.32
C ASP A 168 -15.00 -34.26 8.57
N LYS A 169 -14.33 -35.41 8.54
CA LYS A 169 -13.43 -35.85 9.63
C LYS A 169 -12.26 -34.88 9.80
N ALA A 170 -11.61 -34.49 8.71
CA ALA A 170 -10.50 -33.54 8.71
C ALA A 170 -10.91 -32.20 9.33
N VAL A 171 -12.10 -31.69 8.99
CA VAL A 171 -12.67 -30.46 9.57
C VAL A 171 -12.93 -30.63 11.07
N LYS A 172 -13.47 -31.76 11.51
CA LYS A 172 -13.69 -32.05 12.94
C LYS A 172 -12.39 -32.16 13.74
N GLU A 173 -11.28 -32.50 13.09
CA GLU A 173 -9.95 -32.58 13.71
C GLU A 173 -9.22 -31.22 13.77
N THR A 174 -9.65 -30.20 13.03
CA THR A 174 -8.96 -28.89 13.03
C THR A 174 -8.78 -28.27 14.42
N PRO A 175 -9.73 -28.39 15.37
CA PRO A 175 -9.53 -27.87 16.73
C PRO A 175 -8.40 -28.58 17.48
N GLU A 176 -8.14 -29.86 17.22
CA GLU A 176 -7.04 -30.58 17.86
C GLU A 176 -5.65 -30.15 17.36
N LEU A 177 -5.60 -29.55 16.17
CA LEU A 177 -4.37 -29.08 15.52
C LEU A 177 -4.11 -27.59 15.76
N LEU A 178 -5.17 -26.79 15.95
CA LEU A 178 -5.07 -25.36 16.24
C LEU A 178 -5.70 -25.00 17.59
N PRO A 179 -4.89 -24.62 18.59
CA PRO A 179 -5.38 -24.24 19.91
C PRO A 179 -6.47 -23.15 19.87
N LYS A 180 -6.36 -22.17 18.96
CA LYS A 180 -7.33 -21.06 18.84
C LYS A 180 -8.73 -21.53 18.46
N LEU A 181 -8.84 -22.56 17.61
CA LEU A 181 -10.10 -23.16 17.23
C LEU A 181 -10.71 -23.95 18.40
N LYS A 182 -9.86 -24.71 19.13
CA LYS A 182 -10.27 -25.46 20.33
C LYS A 182 -10.81 -24.55 21.43
N GLU A 183 -10.14 -23.43 21.68
CA GLU A 183 -10.56 -22.45 22.68
C GLU A 183 -11.89 -21.78 22.30
N ALA A 184 -12.11 -21.51 21.02
CA ALA A 184 -13.36 -20.94 20.51
C ALA A 184 -14.48 -21.97 20.35
N GLY A 185 -14.19 -23.27 20.45
CA GLY A 185 -15.17 -24.35 20.33
C GLY A 185 -15.74 -24.52 18.91
N VAL A 186 -15.03 -24.06 17.89
CA VAL A 186 -15.44 -24.15 16.48
C VAL A 186 -14.38 -24.82 15.61
N VAL A 187 -14.76 -25.23 14.41
CA VAL A 187 -13.87 -25.77 13.39
C VAL A 187 -13.31 -24.67 12.49
N ASP A 188 -12.31 -24.98 11.66
CA ASP A 188 -11.79 -24.02 10.69
C ASP A 188 -12.86 -23.66 9.64
N ALA A 189 -13.17 -22.37 9.51
CA ALA A 189 -14.16 -21.87 8.55
C ALA A 189 -13.74 -22.20 7.10
N GLY A 190 -12.47 -21.98 6.74
CA GLY A 190 -11.97 -22.31 5.41
C GLY A 190 -12.05 -23.81 5.10
N GLY A 191 -11.63 -24.65 6.04
CA GLY A 191 -11.76 -26.10 5.96
C GLY A 191 -13.22 -26.55 5.81
N LYS A 192 -14.14 -25.96 6.57
CA LYS A 192 -15.58 -26.23 6.43
C LYS A 192 -16.11 -25.80 5.06
N GLY A 193 -15.61 -24.69 4.52
CA GLY A 193 -15.92 -24.25 3.16
C GLY A 193 -15.47 -25.25 2.10
N LEU A 194 -14.26 -25.84 2.23
CA LEU A 194 -13.84 -26.93 1.35
C LEU A 194 -14.71 -28.18 1.51
N PHE A 195 -15.07 -28.54 2.74
CA PHE A 195 -16.02 -29.62 2.96
C PHE A 195 -17.33 -29.36 2.21
N TYR A 196 -17.90 -28.16 2.29
CA TYR A 196 -19.11 -27.81 1.54
C TYR A 196 -18.89 -27.89 0.03
N LEU A 197 -17.74 -27.45 -0.49
CA LEU A 197 -17.44 -27.58 -1.91
C LEU A 197 -17.54 -29.05 -2.38
N PHE A 198 -16.90 -29.98 -1.65
CA PHE A 198 -16.90 -31.40 -1.98
C PHE A 198 -18.22 -32.10 -1.66
N GLU A 199 -18.93 -31.66 -0.62
CA GLU A 199 -20.30 -32.12 -0.35
C GLU A 199 -21.22 -31.74 -1.51
N GLY A 200 -21.11 -30.53 -2.03
CA GLY A 200 -21.84 -30.10 -3.22
C GLY A 200 -21.48 -30.92 -4.46
N PHE A 201 -20.20 -31.26 -4.66
CA PHE A 201 -19.80 -32.16 -5.76
C PHE A 201 -20.50 -33.52 -5.66
N TYR A 202 -20.48 -34.13 -4.48
CA TYR A 202 -21.13 -35.41 -4.24
C TYR A 202 -22.65 -35.32 -4.44
N LYS A 203 -23.30 -34.33 -3.81
CA LYS A 203 -24.75 -34.14 -3.88
C LYS A 203 -25.24 -33.93 -5.29
N VAL A 204 -24.58 -33.07 -6.07
CA VAL A 204 -24.97 -32.77 -7.46
C VAL A 204 -24.74 -34.00 -8.36
N ALA A 205 -23.74 -34.81 -8.07
CA ALA A 205 -23.50 -36.04 -8.80
C ALA A 205 -24.52 -37.16 -8.44
N THR A 206 -25.11 -37.13 -7.23
CA THR A 206 -26.17 -38.08 -6.79
C THR A 206 -27.60 -37.62 -7.08
N GLU A 207 -27.86 -36.32 -7.05
CA GLU A 207 -29.21 -35.72 -7.09
C GLU A 207 -29.44 -34.98 -8.42
N LEU A 208 -30.11 -35.66 -9.36
CA LEU A 208 -30.32 -35.18 -10.74
C LEU A 208 -30.96 -33.78 -10.87
N ASN A 209 -31.68 -33.31 -9.84
CA ASN A 209 -32.39 -32.02 -9.85
C ASN A 209 -31.77 -30.95 -8.96
N LEU A 210 -30.74 -31.26 -8.15
CA LEU A 210 -30.22 -30.32 -7.15
C LEU A 210 -29.69 -29.05 -7.78
N LEU A 211 -29.00 -29.13 -8.92
CA LEU A 211 -28.49 -27.93 -9.60
C LEU A 211 -29.63 -27.01 -10.06
N SER A 212 -30.73 -27.59 -10.56
CA SER A 212 -31.95 -26.85 -10.93
C SER A 212 -32.67 -26.27 -9.70
N GLU A 213 -32.64 -26.96 -8.56
CA GLU A 213 -33.22 -26.49 -7.30
C GLU A 213 -32.40 -25.36 -6.68
N LEU A 214 -31.07 -25.47 -6.69
CA LEU A 214 -30.15 -24.41 -6.26
C LEU A 214 -30.28 -23.19 -7.18
N GLN A 215 -30.40 -23.40 -8.50
CA GLN A 215 -30.65 -22.32 -9.44
C GLN A 215 -32.02 -21.68 -9.22
N LYS A 216 -33.08 -22.47 -8.94
CA LYS A 216 -34.41 -21.92 -8.59
C LYS A 216 -34.44 -21.24 -7.23
N ALA A 217 -33.64 -21.67 -6.26
CA ALA A 217 -33.52 -21.02 -4.95
C ALA A 217 -32.81 -19.68 -5.08
N GLN A 218 -31.70 -19.64 -5.80
CA GLN A 218 -30.92 -18.43 -6.08
C GLN A 218 -31.65 -17.47 -7.02
N VAL A 219 -32.38 -17.98 -8.02
CA VAL A 219 -33.28 -17.16 -8.88
C VAL A 219 -34.52 -16.74 -8.12
N LYS A 220 -35.07 -17.52 -7.18
CA LYS A 220 -36.15 -17.04 -6.32
C LYS A 220 -35.67 -16.00 -5.33
N GLU A 221 -34.48 -16.10 -4.76
CA GLU A 221 -33.89 -15.01 -3.95
C GLU A 221 -33.62 -13.78 -4.83
N ASN A 222 -32.93 -13.94 -5.97
CA ASN A 222 -32.63 -12.82 -6.88
C ASN A 222 -33.85 -12.25 -7.61
N GLU A 223 -34.89 -13.03 -7.93
CA GLU A 223 -36.16 -12.52 -8.45
C GLU A 223 -37.01 -11.95 -7.33
N PHE A 224 -36.92 -12.42 -6.09
CA PHE A 224 -37.58 -11.79 -4.96
C PHE A 224 -36.94 -10.44 -4.65
N ASP A 225 -35.60 -10.35 -4.68
CA ASP A 225 -34.84 -9.11 -4.56
C ASP A 225 -35.03 -8.19 -5.78
N LYS A 226 -35.10 -8.71 -7.01
CA LYS A 226 -35.40 -7.93 -8.23
C LYS A 226 -36.87 -7.52 -8.35
N THR A 227 -37.81 -8.31 -7.81
CA THR A 227 -39.23 -7.92 -7.76
C THR A 227 -39.46 -6.88 -6.67
N ILE A 228 -38.64 -6.87 -5.62
CA ILE A 228 -38.58 -5.76 -4.65
C ILE A 228 -37.88 -4.53 -5.26
N ALA A 229 -36.83 -4.70 -6.07
CA ALA A 229 -36.09 -3.60 -6.68
C ALA A 229 -36.75 -2.98 -7.94
N ASN A 230 -37.65 -3.69 -8.62
CA ASN A 230 -38.36 -3.20 -9.82
C ASN A 230 -39.78 -2.70 -9.57
N ILE A 231 -40.21 -2.57 -8.31
CA ILE A 231 -41.37 -1.72 -8.02
C ILE A 231 -40.82 -0.30 -7.99
N ASP A 232 -41.25 0.50 -8.97
CA ASP A 232 -40.95 1.91 -9.12
C ASP A 232 -41.16 2.62 -7.76
N HIS A 233 -40.08 2.85 -7.04
CA HIS A 233 -40.07 3.51 -5.74
C HIS A 233 -39.19 4.75 -5.88
N ASP A 234 -39.79 5.76 -6.48
CA ASP A 234 -39.43 7.14 -6.19
C ASP A 234 -39.46 7.29 -4.65
N PRO A 235 -38.35 7.69 -3.97
CA PRO A 235 -38.28 7.82 -2.51
C PRO A 235 -39.38 8.70 -1.91
N GLU A 236 -40.00 9.57 -2.72
CA GLU A 236 -41.14 10.42 -2.34
C GLU A 236 -42.49 9.67 -2.28
N SER A 237 -42.56 8.39 -2.70
CA SER A 237 -43.81 7.62 -2.87
C SER A 237 -44.09 6.51 -1.83
N ILE A 238 -43.19 6.23 -0.88
CA ILE A 238 -43.39 5.19 0.15
C ILE A 238 -44.39 5.67 1.21
N HIS A 239 -45.67 5.29 1.07
CA HIS A 239 -46.75 5.62 2.02
C HIS A 239 -46.82 4.68 3.25
N PHE A 240 -46.34 3.44 3.14
CA PHE A 240 -46.32 2.44 4.21
C PHE A 240 -44.92 1.85 4.43
N GLN A 241 -44.44 1.86 5.66
CA GLN A 241 -43.03 1.65 6.02
C GLN A 241 -42.62 0.17 6.11
N TYR A 242 -43.53 -0.74 6.47
CA TYR A 242 -43.17 -2.13 6.74
C TYR A 242 -43.76 -3.09 5.70
N CYS A 243 -42.91 -3.94 5.13
CA CYS A 243 -43.31 -5.15 4.44
C CYS A 243 -43.60 -6.23 5.48
N THR A 244 -44.82 -6.78 5.47
CA THR A 244 -45.29 -7.74 6.45
C THR A 244 -45.71 -9.03 5.75
N GLU A 245 -45.06 -10.14 6.08
CA GLU A 245 -45.38 -11.46 5.55
C GLU A 245 -45.70 -12.45 6.66
N PHE A 246 -46.66 -13.34 6.41
CA PHE A 246 -46.97 -14.45 7.30
C PHE A 246 -47.82 -15.51 6.58
N ILE A 247 -47.82 -16.74 7.12
CA ILE A 247 -48.62 -17.84 6.59
C ILE A 247 -49.61 -18.31 7.65
N ILE A 248 -50.90 -18.30 7.31
CA ILE A 248 -51.97 -18.91 8.09
C ILE A 248 -51.95 -20.41 7.81
N LEU A 249 -51.85 -21.22 8.87
CA LEU A 249 -51.91 -22.69 8.84
C LEU A 249 -53.34 -23.22 8.69
N ASN A 250 -54.13 -22.54 7.88
CA ASN A 250 -55.47 -22.92 7.47
C ASN A 250 -55.65 -22.47 6.01
N GLY A 251 -56.05 -23.38 5.14
CA GLY A 251 -56.29 -23.09 3.71
C GLY A 251 -57.77 -23.07 3.36
N GLN A 252 -58.67 -23.28 4.32
CA GLN A 252 -60.12 -23.40 4.09
C GLN A 252 -60.86 -22.39 4.98
N PHE A 253 -60.98 -21.16 4.50
CA PHE A 253 -61.78 -20.09 5.12
C PHE A 253 -62.26 -19.12 4.03
N ASP A 254 -63.15 -18.17 4.38
CA ASP A 254 -63.59 -17.12 3.45
C ASP A 254 -62.44 -16.15 3.19
N THR A 255 -61.80 -16.33 2.04
CA THR A 255 -60.63 -15.53 1.66
C THR A 255 -61.00 -14.13 1.22
N GLU A 256 -62.23 -13.90 0.76
CA GLU A 256 -62.62 -12.59 0.23
C GLU A 256 -62.85 -11.59 1.36
N GLU A 257 -63.50 -12.03 2.45
CA GLU A 257 -63.65 -11.21 3.65
C GLU A 257 -62.29 -10.90 4.30
N TYR A 258 -61.42 -11.92 4.42
CA TYR A 258 -60.08 -11.75 4.97
C TYR A 258 -59.23 -10.76 4.17
N LYS A 259 -59.19 -10.92 2.84
CA LYS A 259 -58.47 -10.00 1.93
C LYS A 259 -58.97 -8.58 2.08
N ARG A 260 -60.30 -8.37 2.14
CA ARG A 260 -60.90 -7.04 2.31
C ARG A 260 -60.41 -6.37 3.59
N ARG A 261 -60.41 -7.09 4.72
CA ARG A 261 -59.97 -6.58 6.03
C ARG A 261 -58.46 -6.27 6.06
N VAL A 262 -57.64 -7.08 5.40
CA VAL A 262 -56.19 -6.88 5.35
C VAL A 262 -55.84 -5.71 4.42
N LEU A 263 -56.52 -5.58 3.28
CA LEU A 263 -56.36 -4.46 2.34
C LEU A 263 -56.76 -3.09 2.92
N GLU A 264 -57.55 -3.04 4.00
CA GLU A 264 -57.83 -1.79 4.73
C GLU A 264 -56.61 -1.28 5.52
N LEU A 265 -55.61 -2.12 5.78
CA LEU A 265 -54.44 -1.79 6.61
C LEU A 265 -53.22 -1.29 5.82
N GLY A 266 -53.25 -1.37 4.49
CA GLY A 266 -52.05 -1.13 3.69
C GLY A 266 -52.28 -1.33 2.19
N ASP A 267 -51.21 -1.25 1.41
CA ASP A 267 -51.25 -1.43 -0.03
C ASP A 267 -50.43 -2.66 -0.49
N SER A 268 -50.41 -2.87 -1.81
CA SER A 268 -49.53 -3.84 -2.48
C SER A 268 -49.63 -5.26 -1.91
N ALA A 269 -50.82 -5.67 -1.48
CA ALA A 269 -51.01 -6.96 -0.82
C ALA A 269 -51.08 -8.13 -1.80
N VAL A 270 -50.29 -9.18 -1.55
CA VAL A 270 -50.26 -10.41 -2.33
C VAL A 270 -50.73 -11.58 -1.47
N PHE A 271 -51.66 -12.36 -2.00
CA PHE A 271 -52.26 -13.48 -1.30
C PHE A 271 -52.08 -14.77 -2.10
N ALA A 272 -51.66 -15.86 -1.44
CA ALA A 272 -51.48 -17.15 -2.08
C ALA A 272 -52.07 -18.28 -1.22
N GLN A 273 -52.92 -19.12 -1.82
CA GLN A 273 -53.65 -20.17 -1.11
C GLN A 273 -53.29 -21.56 -1.62
N THR A 274 -53.23 -22.51 -0.68
CA THR A 274 -53.22 -23.95 -0.95
C THR A 274 -54.34 -24.60 -0.15
N SER A 275 -54.58 -25.90 -0.34
CA SER A 275 -55.59 -26.65 0.43
C SER A 275 -55.33 -26.69 1.94
N LYS A 276 -54.13 -26.31 2.42
CA LYS A 276 -53.73 -26.39 3.84
C LYS A 276 -53.23 -25.08 4.43
N LYS A 277 -52.86 -24.09 3.61
CA LYS A 277 -52.19 -22.86 4.05
C LYS A 277 -52.60 -21.66 3.21
N PHE A 278 -52.59 -20.47 3.81
CA PHE A 278 -52.86 -19.20 3.15
C PHE A 278 -51.74 -18.20 3.50
N LYS A 279 -50.96 -17.78 2.52
CA LYS A 279 -49.87 -16.81 2.67
C LYS A 279 -50.38 -15.40 2.36
N THR A 280 -49.97 -14.45 3.18
CA THR A 280 -50.22 -13.02 3.01
C THR A 280 -48.90 -12.26 3.01
N HIS A 281 -48.77 -11.34 2.06
CA HIS A 281 -47.76 -10.28 1.99
C HIS A 281 -48.52 -8.96 1.92
N ILE A 282 -48.17 -7.97 2.73
CA ILE A 282 -48.79 -6.63 2.69
C ILE A 282 -47.80 -5.55 3.13
N HIS A 283 -47.84 -4.39 2.47
CA HIS A 283 -47.13 -3.19 2.92
C HIS A 283 -48.03 -2.39 3.85
N THR A 284 -47.64 -2.24 5.12
CA THR A 284 -48.48 -1.60 6.14
C THR A 284 -47.64 -0.87 7.19
N ASN A 285 -48.22 0.15 7.83
CA ASN A 285 -47.64 0.78 9.03
C ASN A 285 -48.05 0.05 10.33
N HIS A 286 -48.89 -0.99 10.21
CA HIS A 286 -49.46 -1.73 11.34
C HIS A 286 -49.30 -3.24 11.18
N PRO A 287 -48.06 -3.77 11.06
CA PRO A 287 -47.79 -5.20 10.87
C PRO A 287 -48.49 -6.08 11.91
N GLY A 288 -48.51 -5.66 13.17
CA GLY A 288 -49.18 -6.38 14.25
C GLY A 288 -50.70 -6.52 14.06
N LYS A 289 -51.38 -5.50 13.52
CA LYS A 289 -52.83 -5.59 13.25
C LYS A 289 -53.14 -6.55 12.10
N ALA A 290 -52.28 -6.60 11.09
CA ALA A 290 -52.44 -7.54 9.97
C ALA A 290 -52.29 -9.00 10.44
N MET A 291 -51.36 -9.26 11.36
CA MET A 291 -51.18 -10.57 11.99
C MET A 291 -52.33 -10.93 12.94
N GLU A 292 -52.83 -9.97 13.73
CA GLU A 292 -54.01 -10.17 14.60
C GLU A 292 -55.25 -10.60 13.80
N ILE A 293 -55.54 -9.91 12.68
CA ILE A 293 -56.65 -10.30 11.78
C ILE A 293 -56.43 -11.72 11.23
N ALA A 294 -55.18 -12.09 10.92
CA ALA A 294 -54.85 -13.40 10.37
C ALA A 294 -54.97 -14.54 11.39
N LEU A 295 -54.70 -14.26 12.66
CA LEU A 295 -54.84 -15.23 13.76
C LEU A 295 -56.30 -15.68 13.96
N GLU A 296 -57.28 -14.84 13.62
CA GLU A 296 -58.70 -15.20 13.64
C GLU A 296 -59.04 -16.36 12.67
N TYR A 297 -58.20 -16.58 11.65
CA TYR A 297 -58.41 -17.60 10.61
C TYR A 297 -57.49 -18.82 10.75
N GLY A 298 -56.52 -18.79 11.68
CA GLY A 298 -55.69 -19.94 12.06
C GLY A 298 -54.31 -19.55 12.63
N PRO A 299 -53.55 -20.52 13.16
CA PRO A 299 -52.19 -20.28 13.66
C PRO A 299 -51.25 -19.76 12.57
N LEU A 300 -50.32 -18.87 12.92
CA LEU A 300 -49.35 -18.30 11.97
C LEU A 300 -48.00 -19.01 12.02
N GLU A 301 -47.34 -19.15 10.87
CA GLU A 301 -45.93 -19.52 10.75
C GLU A 301 -45.21 -18.57 9.76
N LYS A 302 -43.87 -18.54 9.82
CA LYS A 302 -43.01 -17.74 8.94
C LYS A 302 -43.40 -16.24 8.91
N MET A 303 -43.61 -15.66 10.09
CA MET A 303 -43.89 -14.23 10.25
C MET A 303 -42.60 -13.43 10.02
N LYS A 304 -42.67 -12.42 9.14
CA LYS A 304 -41.57 -11.52 8.78
C LYS A 304 -42.09 -10.09 8.77
N ILE A 305 -41.34 -9.17 9.36
CA ILE A 305 -41.62 -7.73 9.31
C ILE A 305 -40.31 -7.05 8.91
N GLU A 306 -40.29 -6.39 7.77
CA GLU A 306 -39.12 -5.69 7.24
C GLU A 306 -39.42 -4.22 7.02
N ASN A 307 -38.50 -3.34 7.44
CA ASN A 307 -38.61 -1.91 7.20
C ASN A 307 -38.12 -1.61 5.79
N MET A 308 -39.04 -1.36 4.86
CA MET A 308 -38.73 -1.16 3.44
C MET A 308 -37.87 0.08 3.19
N LYS A 309 -37.88 1.06 4.09
CA LYS A 309 -37.01 2.23 3.99
C LYS A 309 -35.55 1.87 4.25
N LEU A 310 -35.28 1.10 5.31
CA LEU A 310 -33.94 0.56 5.59
C LEU A 310 -33.51 -0.46 4.54
N GLN A 311 -34.45 -1.22 3.99
CA GLN A 311 -34.18 -2.21 2.94
C GLN A 311 -33.88 -1.53 1.60
N HIS A 312 -34.55 -0.43 1.25
CA HIS A 312 -34.22 0.39 0.07
C HIS A 312 -32.84 1.04 0.18
N ASP A 313 -32.53 1.61 1.36
CA ASP A 313 -31.20 2.17 1.65
C ASP A 313 -30.11 1.07 1.55
N ASN A 314 -30.44 -0.18 1.91
CA ASN A 314 -29.53 -1.32 1.78
C ASN A 314 -29.52 -1.97 0.37
N LEU A 315 -30.60 -1.91 -0.41
CA LEU A 315 -30.72 -2.53 -1.74
C LEU A 315 -30.13 -1.66 -2.86
N GLN A 316 -30.10 -0.33 -2.72
CA GLN A 316 -29.29 0.54 -3.58
C GLN A 316 -27.79 0.22 -3.51
N ILE A 317 -27.34 -0.53 -2.50
CA ILE A 317 -25.94 -0.94 -2.32
C ILE A 317 -25.59 -2.16 -3.18
N PHE A 318 -26.56 -2.97 -3.64
CA PHE A 318 -26.26 -4.28 -4.26
C PHE A 318 -26.55 -4.42 -5.76
N SER A 319 -27.16 -3.43 -6.44
CA SER A 319 -27.50 -3.57 -7.88
C SER A 319 -26.75 -2.66 -8.86
N GLU A 320 -25.87 -1.77 -8.40
CA GLU A 320 -24.96 -1.02 -9.29
C GLU A 320 -23.52 -1.03 -8.75
N LYS A 321 -22.67 -1.84 -9.41
CA LYS A 321 -21.19 -1.89 -9.32
C LYS A 321 -20.58 -2.37 -8.00
N ASP A 322 -20.52 -3.69 -7.83
CA ASP A 322 -19.50 -4.40 -7.03
C ASP A 322 -18.13 -4.42 -7.73
N GLU A 323 -17.70 -3.28 -8.27
CA GLU A 323 -16.30 -3.00 -8.57
C GLU A 323 -15.75 -2.16 -7.42
N ALA A 324 -14.63 -2.55 -6.83
CA ALA A 324 -13.86 -1.67 -5.96
C ALA A 324 -13.71 -0.31 -6.64
N LYS A 325 -14.21 0.76 -6.02
CA LYS A 325 -14.12 2.09 -6.60
C LYS A 325 -12.64 2.49 -6.65
N LEU A 326 -12.11 2.58 -7.87
CA LEU A 326 -10.72 2.94 -8.15
C LEU A 326 -10.61 4.43 -8.45
N PHE A 327 -9.79 5.15 -7.69
CA PHE A 327 -9.60 6.59 -7.85
C PHE A 327 -8.16 6.91 -8.26
N LYS A 328 -7.98 7.52 -9.43
CA LYS A 328 -6.67 7.96 -9.93
C LYS A 328 -6.40 9.40 -9.51
N ASN A 329 -5.17 9.68 -9.11
CA ASN A 329 -4.71 11.04 -8.89
C ASN A 329 -4.38 11.72 -10.22
N ASN A 330 -5.02 12.85 -10.49
CA ASN A 330 -4.82 13.60 -11.73
C ASN A 330 -3.57 14.49 -11.69
N LYS A 331 -2.87 14.58 -10.55
CA LYS A 331 -1.63 15.37 -10.45
C LYS A 331 -0.47 14.64 -11.12
N VAL A 332 0.16 15.29 -12.09
CA VAL A 332 1.38 14.79 -12.73
C VAL A 332 2.51 14.80 -11.71
N ASN A 333 3.04 13.62 -11.40
CA ASN A 333 4.24 13.44 -10.59
C ASN A 333 5.31 12.77 -11.47
N LYS A 334 6.44 13.48 -11.65
CA LYS A 334 7.56 13.13 -12.54
C LYS A 334 8.57 12.15 -11.92
N THR A 335 8.33 11.69 -10.69
CA THR A 335 9.20 10.68 -10.06
C THR A 335 9.04 9.31 -10.73
N GLU A 336 10.00 8.41 -10.54
CA GLU A 336 9.98 7.05 -11.11
C GLU A 336 8.99 6.09 -10.40
N ASN A 337 8.59 6.42 -9.17
CA ASN A 337 7.82 5.56 -8.29
C ASN A 337 6.34 5.98 -8.26
N ALA A 338 5.45 5.01 -8.34
CA ALA A 338 4.02 5.18 -8.12
C ALA A 338 3.55 4.40 -6.90
N TYR A 339 2.48 4.88 -6.27
CA TYR A 339 1.92 4.30 -5.04
C TYR A 339 0.43 4.00 -5.23
N ILE A 340 0.08 2.71 -5.10
CA ILE A 340 -1.28 2.21 -5.02
C ILE A 340 -1.56 1.88 -3.56
N ILE A 341 -2.63 2.40 -2.99
CA ILE A 341 -2.97 2.19 -1.57
C ILE A 341 -4.44 1.86 -1.40
N LEU A 342 -4.76 1.05 -0.40
CA LEU A 342 -6.15 0.75 -0.03
C LEU A 342 -6.64 1.69 1.06
N ALA A 343 -7.89 2.12 0.97
CA ALA A 343 -8.55 2.96 1.97
C ALA A 343 -9.90 2.38 2.40
N ASP A 344 -10.21 2.50 3.69
CA ASP A 344 -11.47 2.02 4.29
C ASP A 344 -12.69 2.86 3.87
N SER A 345 -12.46 4.15 3.63
CA SER A 345 -13.52 5.13 3.46
C SER A 345 -13.17 6.18 2.41
N GLU A 346 -14.18 6.88 1.91
CA GLU A 346 -13.98 7.95 0.93
C GLU A 346 -13.10 9.10 1.50
N ASN A 347 -13.27 9.45 2.78
CA ASN A 347 -12.47 10.51 3.39
C ASN A 347 -10.99 10.13 3.50
N LEU A 348 -10.70 8.87 3.82
CA LEU A 348 -9.33 8.35 3.80
C LEU A 348 -8.76 8.33 2.38
N LYS A 349 -9.56 7.95 1.39
CA LYS A 349 -9.17 8.01 -0.03
C LYS A 349 -8.77 9.42 -0.45
N ASP A 350 -9.54 10.44 -0.11
CA ASP A 350 -9.21 11.83 -0.46
C ASP A 350 -7.93 12.29 0.22
N GLU A 351 -7.74 11.92 1.49
CA GLU A 351 -6.53 12.24 2.24
C GLU A 351 -5.29 11.50 1.67
N PHE A 352 -5.43 10.25 1.24
CA PHE A 352 -4.33 9.47 0.64
C PHE A 352 -3.95 10.02 -0.75
N LEU A 353 -4.92 10.39 -1.58
CA LEU A 353 -4.68 11.09 -2.86
C LEU A 353 -3.98 12.43 -2.63
N LYS A 354 -4.36 13.17 -1.58
CA LYS A 354 -3.76 14.45 -1.22
C LYS A 354 -2.29 14.32 -0.79
N GLU A 355 -1.94 13.30 -0.02
CA GLU A 355 -0.54 12.97 0.33
C GLU A 355 0.24 12.37 -0.87
N GLY A 356 -0.45 12.10 -1.98
CA GLY A 356 0.12 11.76 -3.26
C GLY A 356 0.23 10.26 -3.52
N ALA A 357 -0.76 9.47 -3.08
CA ALA A 357 -1.09 8.22 -3.74
C ALA A 357 -1.41 8.47 -5.21
N ASP A 358 -1.04 7.54 -6.10
CA ASP A 358 -1.37 7.60 -7.52
C ASP A 358 -2.71 6.96 -7.82
N VAL A 359 -3.00 5.84 -7.15
CA VAL A 359 -4.30 5.18 -7.21
C VAL A 359 -4.72 4.78 -5.79
N VAL A 360 -5.97 5.04 -5.45
CA VAL A 360 -6.59 4.52 -4.23
C VAL A 360 -7.67 3.51 -4.60
N ILE A 361 -7.62 2.35 -3.97
CA ILE A 361 -8.65 1.32 -4.05
C ILE A 361 -9.50 1.44 -2.78
N LEU A 362 -10.80 1.69 -2.91
CA LEU A 362 -11.69 1.57 -1.75
C LEU A 362 -11.93 0.10 -1.43
N GLY A 363 -11.53 -0.30 -0.22
CA GLY A 363 -11.64 -1.65 0.28
C GLY A 363 -11.23 -1.68 1.74
N GLY A 364 -12.15 -2.05 2.62
CA GLY A 364 -11.97 -2.07 4.07
C GLY A 364 -11.53 -3.43 4.63
N GLN A 365 -11.51 -3.55 5.96
CA GLN A 365 -11.22 -4.83 6.65
C GLN A 365 -12.19 -5.97 6.24
N SER A 366 -13.42 -5.64 5.86
CA SER A 366 -14.46 -6.58 5.42
C SER A 366 -14.72 -6.58 3.91
N LYS A 367 -14.01 -5.74 3.14
CA LYS A 367 -14.19 -5.58 1.69
C LYS A 367 -12.83 -5.66 1.00
N ASN A 368 -12.21 -6.85 1.05
CA ASN A 368 -10.94 -7.08 0.38
C ASN A 368 -11.11 -7.01 -1.14
N PRO A 369 -10.28 -6.25 -1.87
CA PRO A 369 -10.32 -6.27 -3.33
C PRO A 369 -9.88 -7.64 -3.87
N SER A 370 -10.34 -7.93 -5.07
CA SER A 370 -9.95 -9.06 -5.90
C SER A 370 -8.63 -8.82 -6.63
N VAL A 371 -8.05 -9.90 -7.18
CA VAL A 371 -6.87 -9.81 -8.04
C VAL A 371 -7.14 -8.89 -9.24
N GLN A 372 -8.33 -9.01 -9.86
CA GLN A 372 -8.73 -8.19 -11.00
C GLN A 372 -8.73 -6.69 -10.68
N GLU A 373 -9.33 -6.29 -9.56
CA GLU A 373 -9.41 -4.88 -9.16
C GLU A 373 -8.02 -4.27 -8.88
N ILE A 374 -7.10 -5.06 -8.32
CA ILE A 374 -5.72 -4.63 -8.12
C ILE A 374 -4.97 -4.51 -9.46
N LEU A 375 -5.18 -5.45 -10.40
CA LEU A 375 -4.62 -5.37 -11.75
C LEU A 375 -5.10 -4.12 -12.50
N GLU A 376 -6.37 -3.76 -12.36
CA GLU A 376 -6.93 -2.54 -12.92
C GLU A 376 -6.34 -1.27 -12.28
N ALA A 377 -6.03 -1.31 -10.97
CA ALA A 377 -5.30 -0.23 -10.32
C ALA A 377 -3.87 -0.10 -10.90
N ILE A 378 -3.19 -1.22 -11.14
CA ILE A 378 -1.84 -1.27 -11.74
C ILE A 378 -1.85 -0.76 -13.19
N SER A 379 -2.90 -1.07 -13.96
CA SER A 379 -3.01 -0.64 -15.36
C SER A 379 -3.19 0.88 -15.49
N LYS A 380 -3.81 1.53 -14.50
CA LYS A 380 -3.99 3.00 -14.42
C LYS A 380 -2.72 3.79 -14.14
N VAL A 381 -1.61 3.12 -13.82
CA VAL A 381 -0.33 3.74 -13.49
C VAL A 381 0.65 3.65 -14.66
N ASP A 382 1.18 4.80 -15.06
CA ASP A 382 2.07 4.95 -16.23
C ASP A 382 3.57 4.85 -15.88
N ARG A 383 3.91 4.67 -14.59
CA ARG A 383 5.31 4.65 -14.11
C ARG A 383 5.91 3.25 -14.04
N ASN A 384 7.24 3.19 -14.11
CA ASN A 384 8.01 1.95 -14.14
C ASN A 384 7.95 1.16 -12.83
N ASN A 385 8.08 1.84 -11.68
CA ASN A 385 8.11 1.18 -10.36
C ASN A 385 6.81 1.45 -9.60
N ILE A 386 6.06 0.40 -9.29
CA ILE A 386 4.75 0.51 -8.63
C ILE A 386 4.81 -0.14 -7.26
N TYR A 387 4.50 0.62 -6.22
CA TYR A 387 4.38 0.13 -4.85
C TYR A 387 2.92 -0.05 -4.49
N ILE A 388 2.54 -1.25 -4.05
CA ILE A 388 1.20 -1.52 -3.50
C ILE A 388 1.30 -1.54 -1.98
N LEU A 389 0.42 -0.78 -1.33
CA LEU A 389 0.33 -0.62 0.13
C LEU A 389 -1.02 -1.20 0.62
N PRO A 390 -1.07 -2.49 1.01
CA PRO A 390 -2.24 -3.11 1.61
C PRO A 390 -2.63 -2.43 2.92
N ASN A 391 -3.92 -2.39 3.26
CA ASN A 391 -4.37 -1.82 4.54
C ASN A 391 -4.58 -2.88 5.62
N ASN A 392 -4.51 -4.16 5.27
CA ASN A 392 -4.65 -5.28 6.19
C ASN A 392 -3.95 -6.54 5.65
N LYS A 393 -3.75 -7.54 6.53
CA LYS A 393 -3.02 -8.78 6.21
C LYS A 393 -3.70 -9.65 5.15
N ASN A 394 -5.03 -9.60 5.01
CA ASN A 394 -5.79 -10.46 4.10
C ASN A 394 -5.63 -10.04 2.63
N VAL A 395 -5.20 -8.80 2.38
CA VAL A 395 -4.99 -8.27 1.02
C VAL A 395 -3.60 -8.61 0.46
N ILE A 396 -2.61 -8.89 1.31
CA ILE A 396 -1.20 -9.06 0.90
C ILE A 396 -1.07 -10.16 -0.17
N THR A 397 -1.71 -11.30 0.03
CA THR A 397 -1.62 -12.44 -0.90
C THR A 397 -2.26 -12.10 -2.24
N THR A 398 -3.44 -11.47 -2.24
CA THR A 398 -4.12 -11.00 -3.45
C THR A 398 -3.29 -9.96 -4.20
N ALA A 399 -2.67 -9.02 -3.48
CA ALA A 399 -1.77 -8.02 -4.07
C ALA A 399 -0.53 -8.66 -4.71
N LYS A 400 0.04 -9.71 -4.10
CA LYS A 400 1.18 -10.44 -4.66
C LYS A 400 0.83 -11.17 -5.96
N LEU A 401 -0.34 -11.83 -5.99
CA LEU A 401 -0.84 -12.48 -7.20
C LEU A 401 -1.08 -11.47 -8.33
N ALA A 402 -1.68 -10.32 -8.02
CA ALA A 402 -1.87 -9.25 -8.99
C ALA A 402 -0.52 -8.68 -9.50
N ALA A 403 0.45 -8.49 -8.60
CA ALA A 403 1.79 -8.04 -8.97
C ALA A 403 2.46 -9.00 -9.96
N GLU A 404 2.45 -10.31 -9.68
CA GLU A 404 3.00 -11.36 -10.54
C GLU A 404 2.34 -11.38 -11.93
N LYS A 405 1.01 -11.22 -11.99
CA LYS A 405 0.23 -11.23 -13.23
C LYS A 405 0.34 -9.95 -14.06
N SER A 406 0.72 -8.83 -13.45
CA SER A 406 0.68 -7.52 -14.10
C SER A 406 1.67 -7.33 -15.26
N GLY A 407 2.77 -8.10 -15.28
CA GLY A 407 3.87 -7.90 -16.22
C GLY A 407 4.66 -6.58 -16.03
N LYS A 408 4.36 -5.79 -14.98
CA LYS A 408 5.08 -4.55 -14.60
C LYS A 408 6.00 -4.80 -13.41
N ASN A 409 6.94 -3.87 -13.15
CA ASN A 409 7.74 -3.92 -11.92
C ASN A 409 6.91 -3.43 -10.72
N VAL A 410 6.22 -4.37 -10.07
CA VAL A 410 5.32 -4.12 -8.95
C VAL A 410 5.89 -4.72 -7.67
N ILE A 411 6.01 -3.90 -6.63
CA ILE A 411 6.51 -4.25 -5.30
C ILE A 411 5.34 -4.15 -4.31
N VAL A 412 4.95 -5.28 -3.72
CA VAL A 412 3.98 -5.29 -2.62
C VAL A 412 4.71 -5.02 -1.32
N TYR A 413 4.51 -3.83 -0.77
CA TYR A 413 5.04 -3.47 0.52
C TYR A 413 4.02 -3.88 1.59
N GLU A 414 4.33 -4.91 2.38
CA GLU A 414 3.41 -5.63 3.27
C GLU A 414 2.96 -4.85 4.52
N THR A 415 2.36 -3.69 4.34
CA THR A 415 1.62 -2.99 5.40
C THR A 415 0.42 -3.82 5.85
N LYS A 416 0.18 -3.85 7.16
CA LYS A 416 -0.78 -4.75 7.84
C LYS A 416 -1.93 -4.01 8.51
N THR A 417 -1.89 -2.68 8.52
CA THR A 417 -2.92 -1.83 9.13
C THR A 417 -3.22 -0.62 8.25
N MET A 418 -4.34 0.05 8.53
CA MET A 418 -4.83 1.17 7.72
C MET A 418 -3.83 2.33 7.61
N LEU A 419 -3.15 2.68 8.71
CA LEU A 419 -2.30 3.86 8.76
C LEU A 419 -0.82 3.59 8.47
N GLU A 420 -0.39 2.33 8.39
CA GLU A 420 0.96 2.01 7.94
C GLU A 420 1.17 2.45 6.48
N GLY A 421 0.19 2.22 5.60
CA GLY A 421 0.24 2.68 4.21
C GLY A 421 0.29 4.20 4.12
N TYR A 422 -0.53 4.88 4.93
CA TYR A 422 -0.51 6.34 5.04
C TYR A 422 0.87 6.88 5.46
N TYR A 423 1.46 6.26 6.49
CA TYR A 423 2.82 6.58 6.94
C TYR A 423 3.82 6.43 5.79
N CYS A 424 3.71 5.37 4.98
CA CYS A 424 4.60 5.17 3.85
C CYS A 424 4.49 6.29 2.81
N ILE A 425 3.27 6.68 2.42
CA ILE A 425 3.05 7.75 1.43
C ILE A 425 3.52 9.10 1.97
N LYS A 426 3.18 9.44 3.21
CA LYS A 426 3.60 10.69 3.86
C LYS A 426 5.13 10.83 3.91
N ASN A 427 5.84 9.71 4.12
CA ASN A 427 7.29 9.69 4.31
C ASN A 427 8.06 9.22 3.05
N LYS A 428 7.39 9.03 1.90
CA LYS A 428 7.99 8.44 0.67
C LYS A 428 9.23 9.18 0.13
N GLY A 429 9.35 10.47 0.42
CA GLY A 429 10.51 11.29 0.03
C GLY A 429 11.82 10.92 0.76
N ASP A 430 11.73 10.11 1.81
CA ASP A 430 12.89 9.60 2.57
C ASP A 430 13.43 8.29 1.96
N GLY A 431 12.73 7.70 0.99
CA GLY A 431 13.07 6.40 0.41
C GLY A 431 12.39 5.25 1.16
N ILE A 432 11.86 4.29 0.40
CA ILE A 432 10.93 3.27 0.93
C ILE A 432 11.58 2.33 1.97
N GLU A 433 12.88 2.03 1.81
CA GLU A 433 13.61 1.19 2.78
C GLU A 433 13.90 1.93 4.09
N GLU A 434 14.20 3.22 4.05
CA GLU A 434 14.37 4.03 5.28
C GLU A 434 13.03 4.13 6.04
N VAL A 435 11.94 4.32 5.29
CA VAL A 435 10.57 4.31 5.84
C VAL A 435 10.26 2.97 6.50
N LYS A 436 10.66 1.84 5.89
CA LYS A 436 10.47 0.50 6.45
C LYS A 436 11.20 0.28 7.75
N ASN A 437 12.47 0.62 7.78
CA ASN A 437 13.27 0.53 9.00
C ASN A 437 12.70 1.42 10.10
N SER A 438 12.14 2.57 9.70
CA SER A 438 11.52 3.53 10.62
C SER A 438 10.15 3.10 11.14
N ALA A 439 9.38 2.32 10.38
CA ALA A 439 8.08 1.83 10.80
C ALA A 439 8.18 0.88 12.02
N ASN A 440 9.28 0.13 12.17
CA ASN A 440 9.46 -0.87 13.24
C ASN A 440 9.41 -0.29 14.67
N ARG A 441 9.69 1.01 14.85
CA ARG A 441 9.64 1.70 16.15
C ARG A 441 8.32 2.46 16.37
N ASN A 442 7.42 2.46 15.39
CA ASN A 442 6.13 3.12 15.45
C ASN A 442 5.04 2.15 15.91
N TYR A 443 3.89 2.69 16.28
CA TYR A 443 2.74 1.90 16.67
C TYR A 443 1.53 2.28 15.82
N SER A 444 0.97 1.31 15.10
CA SER A 444 -0.37 1.39 14.58
C SER A 444 -1.35 0.81 15.60
N ILE A 445 -2.42 1.54 15.87
CA ILE A 445 -3.42 1.20 16.87
C ILE A 445 -4.78 1.24 16.16
N GLU A 446 -5.55 0.18 16.28
CA GLU A 446 -6.91 0.11 15.76
C GLU A 446 -7.85 -0.24 16.92
N ILE A 447 -8.89 0.57 17.12
CA ILE A 447 -9.85 0.39 18.20
C ILE A 447 -11.21 0.04 17.61
N THR A 448 -11.72 -1.14 17.95
CA THR A 448 -13.01 -1.66 17.49
C THR A 448 -13.75 -2.33 18.65
N LYS A 449 -14.93 -2.87 18.37
CA LYS A 449 -15.80 -3.52 19.34
C LYS A 449 -15.97 -5.00 18.96
N ALA A 450 -15.92 -5.87 19.96
CA ALA A 450 -16.02 -7.30 19.77
C ALA A 450 -17.45 -7.70 19.39
N VAL A 451 -17.60 -8.46 18.31
CA VAL A 451 -18.92 -8.92 17.84
C VAL A 451 -19.37 -10.25 18.47
N ARG A 452 -18.46 -10.93 19.16
CA ARG A 452 -18.67 -12.26 19.75
C ARG A 452 -17.76 -12.50 20.96
N ASP A 453 -18.13 -13.48 21.78
CA ASP A 453 -17.28 -14.02 22.83
C ASP A 453 -16.17 -14.87 22.20
N THR A 454 -14.93 -14.71 22.64
CA THR A 454 -13.80 -15.54 22.20
C THR A 454 -12.61 -15.40 23.15
N LYS A 455 -11.55 -16.17 22.90
CA LYS A 455 -10.28 -16.05 23.60
C LYS A 455 -9.15 -15.97 22.57
N VAL A 456 -8.31 -14.94 22.68
CA VAL A 456 -7.18 -14.71 21.76
C VAL A 456 -5.92 -14.48 22.57
N ASP A 457 -4.88 -15.29 22.36
CA ASP A 457 -3.55 -15.15 22.97
C ASP A 457 -3.61 -14.96 24.51
N ASN A 458 -4.47 -15.74 25.18
CA ASN A 458 -4.81 -15.70 26.62
C ASN A 458 -5.69 -14.54 27.10
N ILE A 459 -6.15 -13.66 26.20
CA ILE A 459 -7.09 -12.59 26.51
C ILE A 459 -8.52 -13.10 26.29
N THR A 460 -9.33 -13.14 27.33
CA THR A 460 -10.77 -13.40 27.22
C THR A 460 -11.48 -12.14 26.75
N ILE A 461 -12.26 -12.27 25.68
CA ILE A 461 -12.99 -11.18 25.05
C ILE A 461 -14.47 -11.55 25.08
N GLU A 462 -15.27 -10.74 25.77
CA GLU A 462 -16.73 -10.84 25.73
C GLU A 462 -17.24 -9.96 24.58
N LYS A 463 -18.34 -10.37 23.98
CA LYS A 463 -19.12 -9.58 23.04
C LYS A 463 -19.40 -8.21 23.65
N ASP A 464 -19.38 -7.20 22.79
CA ASP A 464 -19.53 -5.79 23.13
C ASP A 464 -18.37 -5.14 23.89
N ASN A 465 -17.33 -5.88 24.28
CA ASN A 465 -16.11 -5.25 24.78
C ASN A 465 -15.40 -4.48 23.66
N TYR A 466 -14.76 -3.36 24.02
CA TYR A 466 -13.82 -2.69 23.14
C TYR A 466 -12.50 -3.44 23.12
N ILE A 467 -11.90 -3.54 21.95
CA ILE A 467 -10.63 -4.23 21.71
C ILE A 467 -9.64 -3.30 21.03
N GLY A 468 -8.40 -3.33 21.51
CA GLY A 468 -7.28 -2.55 20.99
C GLY A 468 -6.28 -3.45 20.29
N LEU A 469 -6.11 -3.25 18.99
CA LEU A 469 -5.13 -3.93 18.18
C LEU A 469 -3.88 -3.06 18.05
N ILE A 470 -2.71 -3.61 18.40
CA ILE A 470 -1.41 -2.95 18.18
C ILE A 470 -0.68 -3.69 17.08
N ASN A 471 -0.36 -2.99 16.00
CA ASN A 471 0.29 -3.53 14.80
C ASN A 471 -0.44 -4.80 14.30
N GLY A 472 -1.77 -4.73 14.26
CA GLY A 472 -2.67 -5.81 13.83
C GLY A 472 -2.90 -6.95 14.84
N LYS A 473 -2.35 -6.87 16.06
CA LYS A 473 -2.52 -7.91 17.11
C LYS A 473 -3.36 -7.39 18.26
N ILE A 474 -4.38 -8.15 18.68
CA ILE A 474 -5.18 -7.82 19.87
C ILE A 474 -4.27 -7.85 21.11
N LYS A 475 -4.24 -6.74 21.85
CA LYS A 475 -3.43 -6.60 23.07
C LYS A 475 -4.19 -6.08 24.27
N TYR A 476 -5.30 -5.40 24.04
CA TYR A 476 -6.09 -4.77 25.09
C TYR A 476 -7.56 -5.08 24.89
N VAL A 477 -8.28 -5.23 26.00
CA VAL A 477 -9.73 -5.41 26.04
C VAL A 477 -10.28 -4.61 27.22
N ASN A 478 -11.40 -3.90 27.00
CA ASN A 478 -12.04 -3.12 28.05
C ASN A 478 -13.54 -2.98 27.79
N LYS A 479 -14.33 -2.83 28.84
CA LYS A 479 -15.78 -2.57 28.73
C LYS A 479 -16.11 -1.15 28.29
N LYS A 480 -15.15 -0.21 28.37
CA LYS A 480 -15.33 1.20 28.02
C LYS A 480 -14.26 1.67 27.02
N LEU A 481 -14.71 2.32 25.94
CA LEU A 481 -13.86 2.87 24.89
C LEU A 481 -12.78 3.82 25.43
N LYS A 482 -13.19 4.77 26.27
CA LYS A 482 -12.28 5.70 26.94
C LYS A 482 -11.23 4.98 27.80
N GLY A 483 -11.66 3.97 28.57
CA GLY A 483 -10.76 3.22 29.46
C GLY A 483 -9.71 2.44 28.67
N LEU A 484 -10.13 1.76 27.60
CA LEU A 484 -9.22 1.09 26.65
C LEU A 484 -8.21 2.07 26.06
N THR A 485 -8.71 3.19 25.54
CA THR A 485 -7.88 4.19 24.85
C THR A 485 -6.86 4.81 25.81
N GLU A 486 -7.25 5.08 27.05
CA GLU A 486 -6.34 5.60 28.08
C GLU A 486 -5.22 4.61 28.40
N GLU A 487 -5.56 3.34 28.59
CA GLU A 487 -4.59 2.27 28.87
C GLU A 487 -3.54 2.16 27.76
N ILE A 488 -4.00 2.11 26.50
CA ILE A 488 -3.13 2.05 25.33
C ILE A 488 -2.20 3.26 25.25
N LEU A 489 -2.75 4.48 25.35
CA LEU A 489 -1.96 5.70 25.21
C LEU A 489 -0.97 5.90 26.36
N ASN A 490 -1.32 5.50 27.59
CA ASN A 490 -0.40 5.53 28.73
C ASN A 490 0.83 4.65 28.53
N GLN A 491 0.67 3.53 27.81
CA GLN A 491 1.77 2.61 27.55
C GLN A 491 2.60 3.00 26.33
N LEU A 492 1.99 3.52 25.27
CA LEU A 492 2.65 3.71 23.97
C LEU A 492 3.12 5.14 23.70
N VAL A 493 2.52 6.15 24.33
CA VAL A 493 2.97 7.54 24.22
C VAL A 493 4.13 7.75 25.18
N THR A 494 5.29 8.11 24.64
CA THR A 494 6.53 8.28 25.42
C THR A 494 7.17 9.64 25.14
N LEU A 495 8.30 9.94 25.81
CA LEU A 495 9.11 11.12 25.51
C LEU A 495 9.71 11.10 24.10
N ASN A 496 9.76 9.93 23.45
CA ASN A 496 10.24 9.78 22.07
C ASN A 496 9.13 9.95 21.03
N THR A 497 7.88 10.07 21.45
CA THR A 497 6.75 10.26 20.53
C THR A 497 6.83 11.66 19.92
N VAL A 498 6.93 11.73 18.60
CA VAL A 498 7.11 12.99 17.85
C VAL A 498 5.83 13.46 17.20
N THR A 499 5.09 12.55 16.56
CA THR A 499 3.83 12.87 15.91
C THR A 499 2.82 11.76 16.10
N ALA A 500 1.54 12.11 16.01
CA ALA A 500 0.46 11.14 15.98
C ALA A 500 -0.54 11.50 14.87
N VAL A 501 -1.08 10.48 14.20
CA VAL A 501 -2.20 10.61 13.26
C VAL A 501 -3.39 9.93 13.87
N ILE A 502 -4.52 10.64 13.99
CA ILE A 502 -5.76 10.15 14.58
C ILE A 502 -6.84 10.20 13.50
N VAL A 503 -7.38 9.05 13.16
CA VAL A 503 -8.52 8.92 12.25
C VAL A 503 -9.75 8.54 13.06
N GLU A 504 -10.76 9.38 13.01
CA GLU A 504 -11.98 9.21 13.78
C GLU A 504 -13.08 8.54 12.94
N GLY A 505 -13.66 7.44 13.44
CA GLY A 505 -14.74 6.71 12.77
C GLY A 505 -16.13 7.29 13.03
N ASN A 506 -17.16 6.59 12.53
CA ASN A 506 -18.55 7.03 12.67
C ASN A 506 -19.07 6.96 14.12
N GLU A 507 -18.63 5.94 14.87
CA GLU A 507 -19.10 5.71 16.24
C GLU A 507 -18.20 6.35 17.32
N LYS A 508 -17.29 7.26 16.94
CA LYS A 508 -16.43 8.00 17.87
C LYS A 508 -17.24 8.69 18.98
N ASP A 509 -16.68 8.77 20.18
CA ASP A 509 -17.29 9.51 21.30
C ASP A 509 -16.44 10.73 21.71
N GLU A 510 -17.11 11.81 22.12
CA GLU A 510 -16.46 13.07 22.50
C GLU A 510 -15.59 12.95 23.75
N GLU A 511 -15.93 12.06 24.69
CA GLU A 511 -15.17 11.88 25.94
C GLU A 511 -13.78 11.28 25.65
N THR A 512 -13.72 10.28 24.77
CA THR A 512 -12.48 9.65 24.31
C THR A 512 -11.67 10.60 23.43
N LYS A 513 -12.32 11.38 22.55
CA LYS A 513 -11.63 12.42 21.76
C LYS A 513 -10.91 13.45 22.63
N GLN A 514 -11.57 13.91 23.69
CA GLN A 514 -10.96 14.83 24.66
C GLN A 514 -9.80 14.17 25.41
N LEU A 515 -9.93 12.90 25.80
CA LEU A 515 -8.84 12.13 26.40
C LEU A 515 -7.61 12.05 25.48
N ILE A 516 -7.81 11.67 24.20
CA ILE A 516 -6.73 11.60 23.19
C ILE A 516 -6.04 12.96 23.08
N SER A 517 -6.82 14.04 22.93
CA SER A 517 -6.31 15.40 22.84
C SER A 517 -5.46 15.79 24.07
N ASN A 518 -5.90 15.41 25.26
CA ASN A 518 -5.19 15.71 26.51
C ASN A 518 -3.88 14.92 26.66
N LYS A 519 -3.88 13.62 26.31
CA LYS A 519 -2.67 12.77 26.37
C LYS A 519 -1.62 13.21 25.34
N LEU A 520 -2.06 13.69 24.18
CA LEU A 520 -1.20 14.10 23.08
C LEU A 520 -0.93 15.62 23.01
N LYS A 521 -1.24 16.37 24.07
CA LYS A 521 -1.11 17.85 24.09
C LYS A 521 0.28 18.40 23.73
N ASN A 522 1.33 17.61 23.96
CA ASN A 522 2.72 17.97 23.67
C ASN A 522 3.28 17.27 22.42
N VAL A 523 2.43 16.52 21.70
CA VAL A 523 2.76 15.79 20.48
C VAL A 523 2.11 16.52 19.31
N LYS A 524 2.77 16.58 18.15
CA LYS A 524 2.13 17.11 16.95
C LYS A 524 1.09 16.11 16.45
N VAL A 525 -0.20 16.47 16.51
CA VAL A 525 -1.30 15.59 16.11
C VAL A 525 -1.93 16.05 14.80
N LYS A 526 -2.20 15.12 13.89
CA LYS A 526 -3.06 15.30 12.73
C LYS A 526 -4.36 14.53 12.95
N TYR A 527 -5.49 15.23 12.90
CA TYR A 527 -6.82 14.63 12.94
C TYR A 527 -7.38 14.49 11.53
N ILE A 528 -7.97 13.33 11.23
CA ILE A 528 -8.68 13.03 9.99
C ILE A 528 -10.06 12.52 10.39
N ASN A 529 -11.12 13.12 9.85
CA ASN A 529 -12.47 12.55 9.99
C ASN A 529 -12.59 11.42 8.97
N GLY A 530 -12.30 10.19 9.40
CA GLY A 530 -12.27 9.04 8.49
C GLY A 530 -13.65 8.51 8.16
N GLU A 531 -14.61 8.63 9.08
CA GLU A 531 -15.98 8.11 8.89
C GLU A 531 -16.02 6.63 8.52
N GLN A 532 -14.97 5.90 8.90
CA GLN A 532 -14.94 4.46 8.76
C GLN A 532 -16.00 3.82 9.66
N GLU A 533 -16.56 2.73 9.17
CA GLU A 533 -17.48 1.88 9.92
C GLU A 533 -16.70 0.93 10.84
N ASN A 534 -17.34 0.41 11.87
CA ASN A 534 -16.83 -0.65 12.75
C ASN A 534 -15.60 -0.31 13.62
N TYR A 535 -14.78 0.67 13.24
CA TYR A 535 -13.60 1.11 13.98
C TYR A 535 -13.79 2.53 14.49
N TYR A 536 -13.67 2.69 15.80
CA TYR A 536 -13.85 3.97 16.49
C TYR A 536 -12.69 4.92 16.20
N TYR A 537 -11.46 4.38 16.24
CA TYR A 537 -10.25 5.12 15.98
C TYR A 537 -9.20 4.26 15.28
N TYR A 538 -8.54 4.85 14.29
CA TYR A 538 -7.19 4.45 13.90
C TYR A 538 -6.21 5.48 14.44
N ILE A 539 -5.17 5.04 15.15
CA ILE A 539 -4.15 5.91 15.72
C ILE A 539 -2.78 5.41 15.26
N TYR A 540 -1.97 6.28 14.69
CA TYR A 540 -0.59 5.97 14.33
C TYR A 540 0.35 6.86 15.12
N ILE A 541 1.18 6.25 15.97
CA ILE A 541 2.17 6.92 16.81
C ILE A 541 3.53 6.80 16.13
N GLU A 542 4.09 7.94 15.73
CA GLU A 542 5.45 8.02 15.21
C GLU A 542 6.44 8.35 16.33
N ASN A 543 7.48 7.53 16.46
CA ASN A 543 8.54 7.70 17.45
C ASN A 543 9.85 8.14 16.76
N LYS A 544 10.55 9.05 17.43
CA LYS A 544 11.93 9.41 17.10
C LYS A 544 12.82 8.17 17.24
N ASP A 545 13.79 8.04 16.34
CA ASP A 545 14.88 7.08 16.55
C ASP A 545 15.72 7.51 17.78
N PRO A 546 15.87 6.66 18.81
CA PRO A 546 16.63 7.00 20.01
C PRO A 546 18.12 7.27 19.73
N ASN A 547 18.66 6.77 18.62
CA ASN A 547 20.06 6.98 18.23
C ASN A 547 20.26 8.23 17.36
N MET A 548 19.18 8.79 16.83
CA MET A 548 19.20 9.96 15.96
C MET A 548 19.88 11.15 16.63
N PRO A 549 20.80 11.84 15.92
CA PRO A 549 21.44 13.02 16.47
C PRO A 549 20.45 14.17 16.67
N GLU A 550 20.82 15.16 17.48
CA GLU A 550 19.94 16.29 17.76
C GLU A 550 19.96 17.37 16.67
N ILE A 551 20.99 17.37 15.82
CA ILE A 551 21.25 18.42 14.83
C ILE A 551 21.12 17.83 13.42
N ALA A 552 20.23 18.39 12.61
CA ALA A 552 20.18 18.10 11.17
C ALA A 552 21.04 19.08 10.39
N ILE A 553 21.53 18.62 9.24
CA ILE A 553 22.19 19.45 8.24
C ILE A 553 21.23 19.61 7.06
N VAL A 554 21.04 20.84 6.60
CA VAL A 554 20.33 21.13 5.36
C VAL A 554 21.33 21.68 4.36
N THR A 555 21.22 21.24 3.11
CA THR A 555 21.97 21.77 1.97
C THR A 555 21.06 21.73 0.75
N ASP A 556 21.59 21.97 -0.44
CA ASP A 556 20.84 21.95 -1.68
C ASP A 556 21.57 21.17 -2.79
N SER A 557 20.90 20.99 -3.93
CA SER A 557 21.44 20.14 -5.00
C SER A 557 22.76 20.67 -5.59
N VAL A 558 23.09 21.94 -5.36
CA VAL A 558 24.38 22.53 -5.77
C VAL A 558 25.55 21.95 -4.97
N SER A 559 25.32 21.28 -3.84
CA SER A 559 26.35 20.57 -3.08
C SER A 559 26.97 19.37 -3.81
N ASP A 560 26.35 18.91 -4.91
CA ASP A 560 26.74 17.76 -5.71
C ASP A 560 26.76 16.40 -4.98
N LEU A 561 26.25 16.36 -3.76
CA LEU A 561 26.12 15.14 -2.98
C LEU A 561 25.14 14.17 -3.61
N SER A 562 25.52 12.90 -3.62
CA SER A 562 24.69 11.76 -4.02
C SER A 562 24.00 11.13 -2.82
N LYS A 563 23.04 10.24 -3.09
CA LYS A 563 22.35 9.49 -2.03
C LYS A 563 23.33 8.64 -1.21
N GLU A 564 24.33 8.06 -1.88
CA GLU A 564 25.39 7.26 -1.28
C GLU A 564 26.29 8.10 -0.36
N ASP A 565 26.53 9.37 -0.68
CA ASP A 565 27.38 10.25 0.16
C ASP A 565 26.71 10.60 1.50
N ILE A 566 25.38 10.66 1.50
CA ILE A 566 24.59 11.11 2.67
C ILE A 566 23.96 9.96 3.44
N GLU A 567 24.16 8.72 3.01
CA GLU A 567 23.61 7.53 3.66
C GLU A 567 24.05 7.46 5.14
N GLY A 568 23.08 7.30 6.04
CA GLY A 568 23.32 7.28 7.49
C GLY A 568 23.70 8.63 8.11
N LEU A 569 23.72 9.73 7.33
CA LEU A 569 23.99 11.07 7.83
C LEU A 569 22.68 11.88 7.95
N PRO A 570 22.57 12.79 8.96
CA PRO A 570 21.38 13.62 9.15
C PRO A 570 21.31 14.78 8.15
N ILE A 571 21.45 14.52 6.85
CA ILE A 571 21.49 15.53 5.78
C ILE A 571 20.16 15.54 5.02
N LYS A 572 19.60 16.73 4.80
CA LYS A 572 18.50 16.96 3.87
C LYS A 572 18.95 17.88 2.73
N ILE A 573 18.80 17.39 1.49
CA ILE A 573 19.03 18.17 0.27
C ILE A 573 17.69 18.81 -0.16
N VAL A 574 17.72 20.11 -0.46
CA VAL A 574 16.61 20.84 -1.08
C VAL A 574 16.95 21.05 -2.56
N PRO A 575 16.22 20.46 -3.52
CA PRO A 575 16.59 20.52 -4.93
C PRO A 575 16.39 21.92 -5.52
N LEU A 576 17.36 22.36 -6.31
CA LEU A 576 17.15 23.49 -7.22
C LEU A 576 16.36 23.05 -8.45
N LYS A 577 15.88 24.02 -9.22
CA LYS A 577 15.08 23.77 -10.42
C LYS A 577 15.86 24.12 -11.67
N ILE A 578 15.74 23.28 -12.68
CA ILE A 578 16.24 23.51 -14.03
C ILE A 578 15.07 23.50 -15.01
N ASP A 579 15.01 24.52 -15.84
CA ASP A 579 14.08 24.66 -16.95
C ASP A 579 14.85 24.32 -18.22
N ILE A 580 14.40 23.27 -18.92
CA ILE A 580 14.96 22.80 -20.19
C ILE A 580 13.84 22.91 -21.23
N ASN A 581 13.99 23.82 -22.18
CA ASN A 581 13.03 24.07 -23.26
C ASN A 581 11.59 24.34 -22.78
N GLY A 582 11.42 25.00 -21.63
CA GLY A 582 10.11 25.33 -21.05
C GLY A 582 9.58 24.29 -20.06
N GLU A 583 10.25 23.15 -19.92
CA GLU A 583 9.91 22.14 -18.92
C GLU A 583 10.79 22.26 -17.68
N VAL A 584 10.14 22.39 -16.51
CA VAL A 584 10.84 22.50 -15.23
C VAL A 584 11.01 21.12 -14.58
N PHE A 585 12.23 20.88 -14.08
CA PHE A 585 12.64 19.68 -13.35
C PHE A 585 13.36 20.07 -12.06
N LYS A 586 13.23 19.24 -11.03
CA LYS A 586 14.06 19.28 -9.83
C LYS A 586 15.38 18.54 -10.03
N ASP A 587 16.48 19.23 -9.81
CA ASP A 587 17.85 18.72 -9.97
C ASP A 587 18.13 17.58 -8.98
N GLY A 588 18.49 16.40 -9.51
CA GLY A 588 18.77 15.19 -8.73
C GLY A 588 17.54 14.43 -8.24
N GLU A 589 16.32 14.94 -8.46
CA GLU A 589 15.05 14.26 -8.12
C GLU A 589 14.23 13.87 -9.36
N GLU A 590 14.05 14.80 -10.30
CA GLU A 590 13.22 14.63 -11.51
C GLU A 590 14.04 14.59 -12.80
N ILE A 591 15.31 14.99 -12.73
CA ILE A 591 16.29 14.84 -13.81
C ILE A 591 17.60 14.33 -13.24
N SER A 592 18.13 13.25 -13.81
CA SER A 592 19.41 12.68 -13.37
C SER A 592 20.60 13.45 -13.96
N LYS A 593 21.77 13.37 -13.30
CA LYS A 593 23.01 13.98 -13.80
C LYS A 593 23.36 13.45 -15.20
N THR A 594 23.24 12.15 -15.38
CA THR A 594 23.56 11.48 -16.65
C THR A 594 22.62 11.88 -17.78
N GLU A 595 21.31 11.95 -17.51
CA GLU A 595 20.31 12.42 -18.46
C GLU A 595 20.58 13.86 -18.88
N PHE A 596 20.78 14.76 -17.92
CA PHE A 596 21.10 16.16 -18.18
C PHE A 596 22.33 16.31 -19.10
N TRP A 597 23.45 15.67 -18.75
CA TRP A 597 24.68 15.81 -19.55
C TRP A 597 24.55 15.21 -20.94
N LYS A 598 23.81 14.11 -21.08
CA LYS A 598 23.48 13.55 -22.40
C LYS A 598 22.73 14.57 -23.24
N GLU A 599 21.66 15.17 -22.70
CA GLU A 599 20.89 16.18 -23.45
C GLU A 599 21.72 17.42 -23.79
N MET A 600 22.47 17.94 -22.82
CA MET A 600 23.27 19.17 -22.97
C MET A 600 24.40 19.03 -23.99
N THR A 601 24.97 17.83 -24.15
CA THR A 601 26.07 17.58 -25.09
C THR A 601 25.58 17.18 -26.49
N GLU A 602 24.40 16.57 -26.61
CA GLU A 602 23.86 16.10 -27.89
C GLU A 602 22.93 17.11 -28.58
N LYS A 603 22.32 18.05 -27.83
CA LYS A 603 21.29 18.97 -28.33
C LYS A 603 21.60 20.42 -27.99
N GLU A 604 21.09 21.35 -28.81
CA GLU A 604 21.05 22.76 -28.44
C GLU A 604 19.81 23.01 -27.57
N LEU A 605 20.02 23.38 -26.30
CA LEU A 605 18.97 23.52 -25.29
C LEU A 605 18.86 24.97 -24.80
N GLU A 606 17.63 25.45 -24.62
CA GLU A 606 17.37 26.64 -23.80
C GLU A 606 17.30 26.21 -22.34
N ILE A 607 18.33 26.55 -21.56
CA ILE A 607 18.45 26.15 -20.16
C ILE A 607 18.39 27.38 -19.26
N LYS A 608 17.49 27.34 -18.26
CA LYS A 608 17.47 28.31 -17.14
C LYS A 608 17.49 27.54 -15.83
N THR A 609 17.97 28.19 -14.78
CA THR A 609 17.97 27.61 -13.42
C THR A 609 17.29 28.56 -12.47
N SER A 610 16.60 28.03 -11.46
CA SER A 610 16.07 28.82 -10.36
C SER A 610 16.40 28.19 -9.00
N GLN A 611 16.59 29.05 -8.01
CA GLN A 611 16.75 28.63 -6.61
C GLN A 611 15.48 27.96 -6.08
N PRO A 612 15.55 27.22 -4.97
CA PRO A 612 14.36 26.75 -4.30
C PRO A 612 13.57 27.95 -3.76
N SER A 613 12.26 27.80 -3.69
CA SER A 613 11.37 28.79 -3.09
C SER A 613 11.56 28.83 -1.56
N PRO A 614 11.25 29.97 -0.90
CA PRO A 614 11.19 30.03 0.55
C PRO A 614 10.26 28.98 1.17
N GLN A 615 9.17 28.63 0.48
CA GLN A 615 8.23 27.60 0.94
C GLN A 615 8.86 26.20 0.94
N GLU A 616 9.70 25.87 -0.05
CA GLU A 616 10.42 24.60 -0.09
C GLU A 616 11.40 24.47 1.07
N PHE A 617 12.10 25.55 1.44
CA PHE A 617 12.94 25.57 2.64
C PHE A 617 12.13 25.47 3.94
N LEU A 618 11.03 26.22 4.06
CA LEU A 618 10.12 26.13 5.21
C LEU A 618 9.63 24.69 5.40
N ASN A 619 9.21 24.03 4.31
CA ASN A 619 8.77 22.64 4.32
C ASN A 619 9.90 21.71 4.79
N ALA A 620 11.12 21.89 4.27
CA ALA A 620 12.28 21.09 4.66
C ALA A 620 12.61 21.24 6.17
N TYR A 621 12.62 22.46 6.70
CA TYR A 621 12.88 22.72 8.11
C TYR A 621 11.79 22.13 9.02
N ASN A 622 10.52 22.39 8.71
CA ASN A 622 9.40 21.87 9.48
C ASN A 622 9.41 20.34 9.49
N ARG A 623 9.70 19.71 8.35
CA ARG A 623 9.82 18.27 8.24
C ARG A 623 10.92 17.70 9.13
N LEU A 624 12.07 18.35 9.23
CA LEU A 624 13.14 17.92 10.14
C LEU A 624 12.74 18.05 11.61
N PHE A 625 12.06 19.14 11.98
CA PHE A 625 11.52 19.27 13.34
C PHE A 625 10.44 18.23 13.64
N GLU A 626 9.59 17.90 12.69
CA GLU A 626 8.60 16.82 12.81
C GLU A 626 9.26 15.45 13.02
N LYS A 627 10.41 15.19 12.39
CA LYS A 627 11.20 13.98 12.65
C LYS A 627 11.85 13.96 14.05
N GLY A 628 11.84 15.07 14.79
CA GLY A 628 12.39 15.17 16.15
C GLY A 628 13.80 15.74 16.25
N TYR A 629 14.32 16.38 15.20
CA TYR A 629 15.55 17.19 15.32
C TYR A 629 15.31 18.42 16.20
N LYS A 630 16.31 18.80 16.99
CA LYS A 630 16.24 19.97 17.88
C LYS A 630 16.81 21.22 17.22
N LYS A 631 17.84 21.08 16.37
CA LYS A 631 18.53 22.19 15.71
C LYS A 631 18.84 21.84 14.25
N ILE A 632 19.05 22.85 13.42
CA ILE A 632 19.38 22.71 12.00
C ILE A 632 20.56 23.63 11.65
N ILE A 633 21.55 23.09 10.93
CA ILE A 633 22.61 23.89 10.29
C ILE A 633 22.39 23.81 8.77
N SER A 634 22.05 24.93 8.15
CA SER A 634 21.73 25.03 6.73
C SER A 634 22.90 25.63 5.95
N ILE A 635 23.60 24.81 5.17
CA ILE A 635 24.82 25.17 4.44
C ILE A 635 24.48 25.24 2.95
N HIS A 636 24.70 26.41 2.34
CA HIS A 636 24.25 26.72 0.99
C HIS A 636 25.38 27.27 0.12
N PRO A 637 25.23 27.30 -1.22
CA PRO A 637 26.23 27.86 -2.09
C PRO A 637 26.43 29.35 -1.81
N SER A 638 27.54 29.88 -2.30
CA SER A 638 27.90 31.29 -2.22
C SER A 638 26.71 32.17 -2.58
N ALA A 639 26.39 33.13 -1.71
CA ALA A 639 25.33 34.11 -1.98
C ALA A 639 25.59 34.96 -3.24
N LYS A 640 26.83 34.92 -3.76
CA LYS A 640 27.24 35.58 -5.00
C LYS A 640 27.00 34.72 -6.25
N PHE A 641 26.78 33.41 -6.11
CA PHE A 641 26.41 32.53 -7.20
C PHE A 641 24.89 32.42 -7.36
N SER A 642 24.18 32.39 -6.22
CA SER A 642 22.77 32.04 -6.16
C SER A 642 22.03 32.77 -5.05
N GLY A 643 20.74 33.07 -5.27
CA GLY A 643 19.83 33.59 -4.26
C GLY A 643 19.34 32.54 -3.26
N THR A 644 19.87 31.31 -3.31
CA THR A 644 19.44 30.18 -2.48
C THR A 644 19.55 30.46 -0.98
N LEU A 645 20.67 31.03 -0.52
CA LEU A 645 20.83 31.42 0.89
C LEU A 645 19.77 32.46 1.33
N GLN A 646 19.37 33.35 0.43
CA GLN A 646 18.33 34.34 0.72
C GLN A 646 16.94 33.68 0.77
N ALA A 647 16.64 32.74 -0.14
CA ALA A 647 15.40 31.96 -0.09
C ALA A 647 15.32 31.14 1.20
N ALA A 648 16.42 30.49 1.61
CA ALA A 648 16.55 29.78 2.87
C ALA A 648 16.33 30.70 4.09
N ARG A 649 16.82 31.94 4.04
CA ARG A 649 16.58 32.97 5.07
C ARG A 649 15.11 33.33 5.23
N VAL A 650 14.41 33.54 4.11
CA VAL A 650 12.97 33.81 4.14
C VAL A 650 12.22 32.58 4.67
N GLY A 651 12.55 31.37 4.18
CA GLY A 651 11.96 30.13 4.67
C GLY A 651 12.15 29.93 6.18
N ARG A 652 13.35 30.26 6.70
CA ARG A 652 13.65 30.24 8.14
C ARG A 652 12.76 31.20 8.93
N SER A 653 12.60 32.45 8.47
CA SER A 653 11.78 33.46 9.16
C SER A 653 10.29 33.12 9.22
N LEU A 654 9.83 32.21 8.35
CA LEU A 654 8.45 31.72 8.35
C LEU A 654 8.24 30.54 9.33
N THR A 655 9.31 30.03 9.93
CA THR A 655 9.22 29.01 10.99
C THR A 655 8.88 29.66 12.33
N ASN A 656 8.28 28.89 13.25
CA ASN A 656 8.18 29.29 14.66
C ASN A 656 9.43 28.93 15.48
N ARG A 657 10.54 28.57 14.82
CA ARG A 657 11.78 28.06 15.41
C ARG A 657 13.03 28.67 14.78
N GLU A 658 12.97 29.96 14.39
CA GLU A 658 14.08 30.63 13.70
C GLU A 658 15.43 30.53 14.45
N ASN A 659 15.42 30.64 15.79
CA ASN A 659 16.61 30.55 16.64
C ASN A 659 17.20 29.12 16.75
N ASP A 660 16.54 28.13 16.16
CA ASP A 660 17.00 26.75 16.09
C ASP A 660 17.66 26.43 14.74
N ILE A 661 17.79 27.41 13.84
CA ILE A 661 18.30 27.23 12.48
C ILE A 661 19.42 28.24 12.19
N GLU A 662 20.65 27.74 12.03
CA GLU A 662 21.80 28.53 11.58
C GLU A 662 21.93 28.44 10.07
N LEU A 663 22.10 29.58 9.40
CA LEU A 663 22.31 29.65 7.95
C LEU A 663 23.77 30.02 7.65
N ILE A 664 24.44 29.19 6.86
CA ILE A 664 25.86 29.35 6.54
C ILE A 664 26.04 29.48 5.03
N ASP A 665 26.66 30.59 4.63
CA ASP A 665 27.25 30.73 3.30
C ASP A 665 28.53 29.88 3.23
N SER A 666 28.54 28.84 2.38
CA SER A 666 29.71 27.96 2.17
C SER A 666 30.89 28.66 1.50
N THR A 667 30.65 29.82 0.88
CA THR A 667 31.58 30.60 0.06
C THR A 667 32.06 29.90 -1.21
N GLY A 668 31.37 28.84 -1.63
CA GLY A 668 31.56 28.20 -2.94
C GLY A 668 30.34 27.41 -3.37
N ALA A 669 30.55 26.27 -4.03
CA ALA A 669 29.50 25.41 -4.57
C ALA A 669 30.08 24.00 -4.78
N SER A 670 29.25 23.05 -5.21
CA SER A 670 29.65 21.68 -5.50
C SER A 670 30.31 21.05 -4.26
N LEU A 671 31.33 20.22 -4.46
CA LEU A 671 31.99 19.49 -3.37
C LEU A 671 32.71 20.39 -2.35
N LEU A 672 32.85 21.71 -2.60
CA LEU A 672 33.26 22.63 -1.53
C LEU A 672 32.17 22.71 -0.44
N GLU A 673 30.92 22.89 -0.88
CA GLU A 673 29.73 22.92 -0.03
C GLU A 673 29.42 21.52 0.52
N GLY A 674 29.43 20.51 -0.36
CA GLY A 674 29.14 19.12 0.01
C GLY A 674 30.07 18.59 1.12
N PHE A 675 31.36 18.94 1.08
CA PHE A 675 32.29 18.56 2.15
C PHE A 675 31.90 19.12 3.51
N LEU A 676 31.54 20.41 3.56
CA LEU A 676 31.15 21.08 4.79
C LEU A 676 29.87 20.43 5.35
N ALA A 677 28.92 20.09 4.48
CA ALA A 677 27.71 19.38 4.87
C ALA A 677 27.99 17.98 5.44
N ILE A 678 28.81 17.16 4.75
CA ILE A 678 29.19 15.81 5.20
C ILE A 678 29.88 15.87 6.56
N GLU A 679 30.90 16.71 6.72
CA GLU A 679 31.68 16.76 7.96
C GLU A 679 30.86 17.36 9.12
N ALA A 680 30.03 18.38 8.87
CA ALA A 680 29.09 18.87 9.88
C ALA A 680 28.11 17.77 10.32
N ALA A 681 27.63 16.95 9.38
CA ALA A 681 26.75 15.83 9.67
C ALA A 681 27.45 14.74 10.49
N LYS A 682 28.70 14.38 10.15
CA LYS A 682 29.51 13.44 10.94
C LYS A 682 29.74 13.93 12.37
N LYS A 683 29.98 15.23 12.54
CA LYS A 683 30.10 15.86 13.87
C LYS A 683 28.80 15.82 14.65
N SER A 684 27.67 16.02 13.96
CA SER A 684 26.34 15.85 14.55
C SER A 684 26.08 14.41 15.01
N VAL A 685 26.43 13.41 14.20
CA VAL A 685 26.35 11.98 14.58
C VAL A 685 27.20 11.67 15.82
N LYS A 686 28.37 12.30 15.95
CA LYS A 686 29.23 12.24 17.15
C LYS A 686 28.68 13.04 18.34
N ARG A 687 27.54 13.70 18.19
CA ARG A 687 26.87 14.54 19.21
C ARG A 687 27.74 15.69 19.70
N GLU A 688 28.59 16.24 18.83
CA GLU A 688 29.30 17.50 19.11
C GLU A 688 28.31 18.65 19.33
N ASN A 689 28.73 19.68 20.07
CA ASN A 689 27.84 20.77 20.43
C ASN A 689 27.46 21.62 19.19
N TYR A 690 26.20 22.07 19.12
CA TYR A 690 25.69 22.90 18.03
C TYR A 690 26.58 24.11 17.69
N GLY A 691 27.04 24.84 18.71
CA GLY A 691 27.92 25.99 18.51
C GLY A 691 29.32 25.61 18.02
N GLU A 692 29.85 24.46 18.45
CA GLU A 692 31.16 23.95 18.02
C GLU A 692 31.14 23.56 16.54
N ILE A 693 30.06 22.92 16.08
CA ILE A 693 29.90 22.57 14.67
C ILE A 693 29.82 23.84 13.81
N ILE A 694 29.02 24.84 14.21
CA ILE A 694 28.90 26.12 13.50
C ILE A 694 30.26 26.82 13.41
N ASN A 695 30.98 26.91 14.53
CA ASN A 695 32.30 27.53 14.57
C ASN A 695 33.31 26.80 13.66
N TRP A 696 33.25 25.47 13.66
CA TRP A 696 34.05 24.65 12.76
C TRP A 696 33.74 24.97 11.29
N VAL A 697 32.46 24.95 10.88
CA VAL A 697 32.09 25.25 9.47
C VAL A 697 32.54 26.65 9.06
N ASN A 698 32.28 27.66 9.90
CA ASN A 698 32.63 29.05 9.59
C ASN A 698 34.13 29.30 9.49
N THR A 699 34.94 28.51 10.20
CA THR A 699 36.41 28.57 10.12
C THR A 699 36.94 27.75 8.94
N PHE A 700 36.39 26.56 8.73
CA PHE A 700 36.92 25.57 7.79
C PHE A 700 36.59 25.89 6.33
N LYS A 701 35.47 26.58 6.06
CA LYS A 701 35.05 26.93 4.69
C LYS A 701 36.10 27.71 3.88
N TYR A 702 37.00 28.44 4.55
CA TYR A 702 38.09 29.18 3.90
C TYR A 702 39.37 28.36 3.67
N LYS A 703 39.43 27.11 4.15
CA LYS A 703 40.60 26.24 4.00
C LYS A 703 40.56 25.38 2.75
N GLY A 704 39.41 25.28 2.09
CA GLY A 704 39.27 24.56 0.83
C GLY A 704 39.82 25.36 -0.36
N LYS A 705 40.42 24.66 -1.33
CA LYS A 705 40.87 25.20 -2.60
C LYS A 705 40.15 24.51 -3.74
N LEU A 706 39.51 25.29 -4.61
CA LEU A 706 38.96 24.81 -5.88
C LEU A 706 39.94 25.12 -7.01
N LEU A 707 40.24 24.14 -7.85
CA LEU A 707 40.93 24.35 -9.13
C LEU A 707 40.15 23.64 -10.24
N ILE A 708 39.57 24.41 -11.16
CA ILE A 708 38.80 23.88 -12.29
C ILE A 708 39.32 24.39 -13.62
N ILE A 709 39.08 23.59 -14.64
CA ILE A 709 39.29 23.91 -16.04
C ILE A 709 37.91 23.87 -16.70
N VAL A 710 37.56 24.96 -17.37
CA VAL A 710 36.32 25.11 -18.13
C VAL A 710 36.71 25.31 -19.59
N PRO A 711 36.36 24.39 -20.52
CA PRO A 711 36.75 24.51 -21.92
C PRO A 711 36.16 25.74 -22.62
N ASP A 712 34.93 26.12 -22.28
CA ASP A 712 34.23 27.29 -22.83
C ASP A 712 33.65 28.19 -21.72
N LEU A 713 34.19 29.41 -21.60
CA LEU A 713 33.77 30.37 -20.59
C LEU A 713 32.41 31.03 -20.89
N LYS A 714 31.90 30.90 -22.12
CA LYS A 714 30.62 31.51 -22.53
C LYS A 714 29.47 31.06 -21.65
N TYR A 715 29.50 29.84 -21.13
CA TYR A 715 28.49 29.35 -20.20
C TYR A 715 28.47 30.20 -18.92
N LEU A 716 29.64 30.44 -18.32
CA LEU A 716 29.77 31.25 -17.09
C LEU A 716 29.42 32.71 -17.34
N GLU A 717 29.75 33.25 -18.52
CA GLU A 717 29.41 34.61 -18.94
C GLU A 717 27.90 34.77 -19.16
N ARG A 718 27.29 33.89 -19.97
CA ARG A 718 25.85 33.88 -20.26
C ARG A 718 25.04 33.65 -18.99
N GLY A 719 25.54 32.78 -18.11
CA GLY A 719 24.99 32.58 -16.79
C GLY A 719 25.17 33.79 -15.87
N GLY A 720 26.10 34.70 -16.13
CA GLY A 720 26.41 35.84 -15.24
C GLY A 720 27.14 35.42 -13.95
N ARG A 721 27.71 34.22 -13.90
CA ARG A 721 28.41 33.65 -12.72
C ARG A 721 29.94 33.66 -12.86
N ILE A 722 30.48 34.15 -13.98
CA ILE A 722 31.94 34.27 -14.23
C ILE A 722 32.68 35.16 -13.20
N GLY A 723 31.96 36.03 -12.49
CA GLY A 723 32.53 36.86 -11.42
C GLY A 723 33.70 37.73 -11.88
N LYS A 724 34.74 37.80 -11.05
CA LYS A 724 35.96 38.59 -11.31
C LYS A 724 36.83 38.00 -12.42
N ALA A 725 36.57 36.77 -12.87
CA ALA A 725 37.34 36.19 -13.96
C ALA A 725 37.09 36.89 -15.31
N SER A 726 35.91 37.50 -15.51
CA SER A 726 35.53 38.21 -16.74
C SER A 726 36.54 39.29 -17.16
N SER A 727 36.92 40.18 -16.23
CA SER A 727 37.83 41.28 -16.48
C SER A 727 39.27 40.83 -16.74
N VAL A 728 39.63 39.64 -16.24
CA VAL A 728 40.98 39.12 -16.33
C VAL A 728 41.19 38.33 -17.62
N ILE A 729 40.16 37.71 -18.19
CA ILE A 729 40.30 36.83 -19.36
C ILE A 729 40.22 37.60 -20.70
N ALA A 730 39.63 38.81 -20.68
CA ALA A 730 39.68 39.74 -21.80
C ALA A 730 41.14 40.01 -22.23
N GLY A 731 41.50 39.61 -23.46
CA GLY A 731 42.83 39.83 -24.05
C GLY A 731 43.81 38.65 -24.03
N ALA A 732 43.40 37.46 -23.57
CA ALA A 732 44.26 36.27 -23.46
C ALA A 732 43.85 35.10 -24.38
N LEU A 733 43.56 35.37 -25.66
CA LEU A 733 42.98 34.45 -26.65
C LEU A 733 43.68 33.07 -26.82
N GLN A 734 44.94 32.92 -26.42
CA GLN A 734 45.69 31.65 -26.52
C GLN A 734 45.93 30.94 -25.19
N LEU A 735 45.55 31.55 -24.05
CA LEU A 735 45.78 30.98 -22.73
C LEU A 735 44.53 30.29 -22.20
N LYS A 736 44.70 29.10 -21.64
CA LYS A 736 43.67 28.39 -20.89
C LYS A 736 43.72 28.85 -19.42
N PRO A 737 42.63 29.43 -18.88
CA PRO A 737 42.57 29.81 -17.48
C PRO A 737 42.27 28.60 -16.59
N ILE A 738 43.00 28.49 -15.49
CA ILE A 738 42.61 27.68 -14.34
C ILE A 738 41.82 28.60 -13.42
N LEU A 739 40.58 28.23 -13.11
CA LEU A 739 39.70 29.02 -12.26
C LEU A 739 39.72 28.49 -10.84
N THR A 740 39.47 29.38 -9.88
CA THR A 740 39.30 29.10 -8.46
C THR A 740 38.14 29.92 -7.93
N VAL A 741 37.67 29.60 -6.72
CA VAL A 741 36.80 30.48 -5.95
C VAL A 741 37.64 31.25 -4.93
N SER A 742 37.37 32.55 -4.81
CA SER A 742 37.93 33.43 -3.78
C SER A 742 36.86 34.39 -3.28
N GLN A 743 36.67 34.46 -1.96
CA GLN A 743 35.63 35.29 -1.33
C GLN A 743 34.23 35.09 -1.96
N GLY A 744 33.88 33.84 -2.27
CA GLY A 744 32.60 33.48 -2.87
C GLY A 744 32.45 33.80 -4.37
N GLU A 745 33.49 34.26 -5.07
CA GLU A 745 33.42 34.58 -6.50
C GLU A 745 34.39 33.72 -7.32
N ILE A 746 33.99 33.41 -8.56
CA ILE A 746 34.90 32.84 -9.54
C ILE A 746 35.97 33.88 -9.91
N THR A 747 37.22 33.46 -9.86
CA THR A 747 38.39 34.24 -10.27
C THR A 747 39.41 33.36 -10.98
N VAL A 748 40.39 33.97 -11.63
CA VAL A 748 41.48 33.26 -12.30
C VAL A 748 42.58 32.96 -11.29
N GLU A 749 42.90 31.68 -11.09
CA GLU A 749 44.08 31.26 -10.33
C GLU A 749 45.34 31.50 -11.15
N LYS A 750 45.33 31.01 -12.40
CA LYS A 750 46.48 31.10 -13.29
C LYS A 750 46.05 30.98 -14.75
N LYS A 751 46.82 31.58 -15.65
CA LYS A 751 46.70 31.40 -17.10
C LYS A 751 47.89 30.60 -17.61
N VAL A 752 47.64 29.60 -18.45
CA VAL A 752 48.70 28.73 -19.00
C VAL A 752 48.46 28.46 -20.48
N LEU A 753 49.52 28.11 -21.20
CA LEU A 753 49.41 27.77 -22.62
C LEU A 753 48.97 26.30 -22.79
N GLY A 754 47.78 26.09 -23.34
CA GLY A 754 47.26 24.75 -23.60
C GLY A 754 46.80 23.98 -22.36
N GLU A 755 45.92 23.02 -22.60
CA GLU A 755 45.20 22.29 -21.55
C GLU A 755 46.09 21.36 -20.72
N ARG A 756 47.06 20.70 -21.34
CA ARG A 756 48.02 19.84 -20.63
C ARG A 756 48.82 20.60 -19.57
N ASN A 757 49.14 21.88 -19.80
CA ASN A 757 49.82 22.70 -18.80
C ASN A 757 48.90 23.13 -17.67
N ALA A 758 47.58 23.20 -17.91
CA ALA A 758 46.59 23.44 -16.87
C ALA A 758 46.45 22.22 -15.96
N GLN A 759 46.34 21.02 -16.55
CA GLN A 759 46.35 19.74 -15.83
C GLN A 759 47.62 19.60 -14.96
N LYS A 760 48.81 19.82 -15.55
CA LYS A 760 50.09 19.79 -14.83
C LYS A 760 50.17 20.79 -13.68
N TYR A 761 49.51 21.94 -13.80
CA TYR A 761 49.46 22.91 -12.72
C TYR A 761 48.67 22.37 -11.52
N ILE A 762 47.51 21.74 -11.76
CA ILE A 762 46.70 21.10 -10.72
C ILE A 762 47.49 19.97 -10.04
N GLU A 763 48.10 19.08 -10.84
CA GLU A 763 48.95 17.98 -10.35
C GLU A 763 50.08 18.52 -9.45
N LYS A 764 50.80 19.55 -9.91
CA LYS A 764 51.90 20.17 -9.17
C LYS A 764 51.42 20.83 -7.89
N TYR A 765 50.29 21.55 -7.93
CA TYR A 765 49.73 22.20 -6.76
C TYR A 765 49.45 21.19 -5.65
N ILE A 766 48.78 20.08 -5.96
CA ILE A 766 48.49 19.01 -4.99
C ILE A 766 49.78 18.39 -4.45
N LYS A 767 50.73 18.05 -5.32
CA LYS A 767 52.03 17.48 -4.90
C LYS A 767 52.80 18.42 -3.98
N ASP A 768 52.86 19.71 -4.31
CA ASP A 768 53.58 20.70 -3.50
C ASP A 768 52.86 20.98 -2.17
N GLU A 769 51.54 20.99 -2.15
CA GLU A 769 50.76 21.20 -0.93
C GLU A 769 50.82 19.97 0.00
N SER A 770 50.84 18.76 -0.56
CA SER A 770 50.98 17.50 0.20
C SER A 770 52.33 17.37 0.92
N LYS A 771 53.36 18.13 0.50
CA LYS A 771 54.63 18.20 1.23
C LYS A 771 54.47 18.91 2.57
N LYS A 772 53.55 19.87 2.65
CA LYS A 772 53.32 20.70 3.84
C LYS A 772 52.33 20.08 4.82
N GLN A 773 51.30 19.39 4.31
CA GLN A 773 50.21 18.85 5.12
C GLN A 773 49.54 17.66 4.43
N SER A 774 48.78 16.87 5.18
CA SER A 774 47.94 15.83 4.58
C SER A 774 46.71 16.47 3.92
N LEU A 775 46.28 15.92 2.78
CA LEU A 775 45.22 16.46 1.96
C LEU A 775 44.07 15.47 1.79
N ILE A 776 42.87 16.01 1.73
CA ILE A 776 41.67 15.36 1.20
C ILE A 776 41.41 16.00 -0.16
N VAL A 777 41.36 15.20 -1.21
CA VAL A 777 41.13 15.66 -2.57
C VAL A 777 39.87 15.01 -3.12
N PHE A 778 38.96 15.82 -3.65
CA PHE A 778 37.84 15.34 -4.45
C PHE A 778 38.05 15.70 -5.90
N THR A 779 37.65 14.80 -6.78
CA THR A 779 37.70 15.03 -8.22
C THR A 779 36.30 15.05 -8.80
N GLY A 780 36.06 16.00 -9.71
CA GLY A 780 34.74 16.19 -10.33
C GLY A 780 34.87 16.55 -11.81
N TRP A 781 33.84 16.20 -12.57
CA TRP A 781 33.75 16.44 -14.00
C TRP A 781 32.29 16.61 -14.45
N GLY A 782 32.07 17.28 -15.56
CA GLY A 782 30.79 17.43 -16.23
C GLY A 782 31.04 17.67 -17.71
N GLY A 783 30.25 17.07 -18.58
CA GLY A 783 30.47 17.08 -20.02
C GLY A 783 30.42 15.67 -20.59
N GLY A 784 31.29 15.41 -21.57
CA GLY A 784 31.39 14.13 -22.26
C GLY A 784 32.54 13.25 -21.76
N PRO A 785 32.90 12.21 -22.54
CA PRO A 785 34.03 11.34 -22.23
C PRO A 785 35.36 12.07 -22.05
N GLU A 786 35.58 13.18 -22.76
CA GLU A 786 36.84 13.95 -22.72
C GLU A 786 37.12 14.56 -21.33
N GLU A 787 36.10 15.12 -20.67
CA GLU A 787 36.25 15.67 -19.32
C GLU A 787 36.49 14.59 -18.27
N LEU A 788 35.83 13.43 -18.41
CA LEU A 788 36.06 12.26 -17.56
C LEU A 788 37.50 11.74 -17.72
N GLU A 789 37.96 11.56 -18.96
CA GLU A 789 39.34 11.13 -19.23
C GLU A 789 40.36 12.13 -18.67
N SER A 790 40.08 13.43 -18.78
CA SER A 790 40.94 14.48 -18.27
C SER A 790 41.09 14.43 -16.75
N ILE A 791 40.00 14.20 -16.01
CA ILE A 791 40.08 14.11 -14.55
C ILE A 791 40.71 12.80 -14.07
N VAL A 792 40.43 11.69 -14.76
CA VAL A 792 41.08 10.39 -14.50
C VAL A 792 42.59 10.50 -14.71
N LYS A 793 43.02 11.22 -15.74
CA LYS A 793 44.43 11.48 -16.02
C LYS A 793 45.09 12.33 -14.92
N ILE A 794 44.45 13.41 -14.46
CA ILE A 794 44.97 14.20 -13.33
C ILE A 794 45.15 13.31 -12.10
N HIS A 795 44.15 12.50 -11.77
CA HIS A 795 44.23 11.57 -10.62
C HIS A 795 45.39 10.57 -10.77
N SER A 796 45.52 9.94 -11.94
CA SER A 796 46.60 9.00 -12.24
C SER A 796 48.00 9.64 -12.12
N GLU A 797 48.15 10.89 -12.55
CA GLU A 797 49.43 11.61 -12.52
C GLU A 797 49.80 12.11 -11.11
N ILE A 798 48.81 12.37 -10.25
CA ILE A 798 49.06 12.65 -8.83
C ILE A 798 49.66 11.41 -8.15
N GLY A 799 49.15 10.22 -8.49
CA GLY A 799 49.61 8.93 -7.96
C GLY A 799 49.17 8.67 -6.51
N GLU A 800 49.53 7.50 -5.99
CA GLU A 800 49.25 7.15 -4.60
C GLU A 800 50.22 7.84 -3.63
N SER A 801 49.68 8.34 -2.51
CA SER A 801 50.47 8.96 -1.45
C SER A 801 49.76 8.79 -0.11
N PRO A 802 50.45 8.39 0.98
CA PRO A 802 49.84 8.29 2.30
C PRO A 802 49.37 9.65 2.85
N LYS A 803 49.86 10.76 2.26
CA LYS A 803 49.47 12.13 2.62
C LYS A 803 48.27 12.64 1.82
N ILE A 804 47.75 11.90 0.84
CA ILE A 804 46.64 12.35 -0.01
C ILE A 804 45.57 11.26 0.02
N SER A 805 44.35 11.62 0.45
CA SER A 805 43.20 10.75 0.30
C SER A 805 42.27 11.26 -0.78
N PHE A 806 41.62 10.34 -1.48
CA PHE A 806 40.59 10.63 -2.47
C PHE A 806 39.25 9.99 -2.09
N PRO A 807 38.51 10.53 -1.10
CA PRO A 807 37.27 9.90 -0.66
C PRO A 807 36.14 9.97 -1.70
N ILE A 808 36.19 10.94 -2.62
CA ILE A 808 35.24 11.07 -3.74
C ILE A 808 36.05 11.21 -5.02
N LEU A 809 35.89 10.25 -5.92
CA LEU A 809 36.54 10.22 -7.23
C LEU A 809 35.50 10.34 -8.34
N ASN A 810 35.83 11.16 -9.34
CA ASN A 810 35.12 11.30 -10.61
C ASN A 810 33.63 11.64 -10.43
N ARG A 811 33.32 12.53 -9.48
CA ARG A 811 31.95 13.00 -9.25
C ARG A 811 31.44 13.72 -10.49
N GLN A 812 30.35 13.22 -11.06
CA GLN A 812 29.65 13.95 -12.11
C GLN A 812 28.97 15.18 -11.51
N VAL A 813 29.17 16.34 -12.13
CA VAL A 813 28.61 17.64 -11.74
C VAL A 813 27.10 17.66 -12.03
N GLY A 814 26.31 18.25 -11.14
CA GLY A 814 24.85 18.33 -11.23
C GLY A 814 24.35 19.27 -12.32
N ALA A 815 23.06 19.16 -12.64
CA ALA A 815 22.46 19.84 -13.79
C ALA A 815 22.53 21.37 -13.64
N VAL A 816 22.30 21.88 -12.43
CA VAL A 816 22.28 23.32 -12.16
C VAL A 816 23.68 23.93 -12.31
N ILE A 817 24.72 23.27 -11.81
CA ILE A 817 26.09 23.76 -12.00
C ILE A 817 26.46 23.64 -13.48
N GLY A 818 26.17 22.50 -14.12
CA GLY A 818 26.44 22.26 -15.54
C GLY A 818 25.83 23.32 -16.45
N ALA A 819 24.60 23.76 -16.17
CA ALA A 819 23.91 24.82 -16.93
C ALA A 819 24.68 26.15 -16.97
N HIS A 820 25.44 26.48 -15.92
CA HIS A 820 26.26 27.71 -15.85
C HIS A 820 27.72 27.47 -16.17
N ALA A 821 28.29 26.33 -15.80
CA ALA A 821 29.71 26.04 -16.01
C ALA A 821 30.00 25.57 -17.44
N GLY A 822 29.02 24.92 -18.11
CA GLY A 822 29.31 24.11 -19.29
C GLY A 822 30.15 22.89 -18.92
N PRO A 823 30.70 22.18 -19.92
CA PRO A 823 31.71 21.15 -19.67
C PRO A 823 32.81 21.69 -18.74
N VAL A 824 33.22 20.89 -17.77
CA VAL A 824 34.11 21.31 -16.69
C VAL A 824 34.76 20.10 -16.04
N TYR A 825 35.99 20.24 -15.58
CA TYR A 825 36.60 19.26 -14.69
C TYR A 825 37.60 19.90 -13.75
N GLY A 826 37.85 19.26 -12.61
CA GLY A 826 38.79 19.79 -11.64
C GLY A 826 38.77 19.10 -10.29
N VAL A 827 39.37 19.78 -9.32
CA VAL A 827 39.63 19.23 -7.99
C VAL A 827 39.23 20.20 -6.89
N PHE A 828 38.73 19.64 -5.80
CA PHE A 828 38.54 20.31 -4.52
C PHE A 828 39.58 19.76 -3.55
N ILE A 829 40.35 20.64 -2.92
CA ILE A 829 41.49 20.26 -2.08
C ILE A 829 41.27 20.85 -0.69
N PHE A 830 41.31 20.00 0.33
CA PHE A 830 41.18 20.41 1.71
C PHE A 830 42.36 19.88 2.53
N PRO A 831 42.80 20.61 3.56
CA PRO A 831 43.70 20.04 4.56
C PRO A 831 42.96 18.97 5.35
N ARG A 832 43.59 17.80 5.54
CA ARG A 832 43.07 16.76 6.42
C ARG A 832 43.09 17.28 7.86
N LEU A 833 41.96 17.25 8.54
CA LEU A 833 41.88 17.56 9.97
C LEU A 833 42.72 16.54 10.74
N SER A 834 43.62 17.05 11.60
CA SER A 834 44.43 16.26 12.53
C SER A 834 43.58 15.66 13.64
#